data_AF-A0A838VI36-F1
#
_entry.id   AF-A0A838VI36-F1
#
_cell.length_a   1.000
_cell.length_b   1.000
_cell.length_c   1.000
_cell.angle_alpha   90.00
_cell.angle_beta   90.00
_cell.angle_gamma   90.00
#
_symmetry.space_group_name_H-M   'P 1'
#
loop_
_entity.id
_entity.type
_entity.pdbx_description
1 polymer ?
#
loop_
_entity_poly.entity_id
_entity_poly.type
_entity_poly.pdbx_seq_one_letter_code
_entity_poly.pdbx_strand_id
1 'polypeptide(L)'
;FVTYPTLRSQREETTRLQQILRWAGPDFEGVIAFDEAHEMGGVAGGEGALGAKKGSQQGIAGVLLQNNLPGARVLYASATGASEVNNLAYAVRLGLWGPETAFADREQFITQIRSGGIAAMELVARDLKATGLYTSRALSFAGVEYDILKHELTPEQIEIYDTYADAWAVIHQNLEMALELTSIVDSMSGDTLNSGAKAAARSRFESCKQRFFGQLLLSMKLPTVIAATQVHLARGKSVVMQLVTTAESILDRRLGELSPEERAILEIDLSPREYVIDYLERAFPTRQMRIYTDDTGTARSEPMVDHAGHPVHNPEAEAAKADMIEHLCALPPIKSALDALLEHFGHDAVAEVTGRTKRLVPNGQGGQKLESRSTRTSQVEAAAFMAGAKRILIFSDAGGTGRSYHASYDVKNQQQRVHLLLEPGWRADRAIQGLGRTHRTHQATTPLFRPVTTNCKGELRFTSTIARRLDSLGALTRGQRQTGGQNLFDPADNLESDYARAALVTWFHLLRAGKLKSTNLGDFEKRSGLTLADKDGVMVEDLPPIQRWLNRILAFPIRLQNTIFEEFLELIEARVAAARDAGTLDLGVETLAVERATVVDDLILRTDPNSGATSHLLTIEIETKQKPVSLERIMTIADCSDRVAWLYNAKSHRVALRVAARSIMLDDGSSFRRFELIRPTRHEYIRADDLLETAWTEVARDDFAAKWQAEVEDAAIALERKTIHLATGLLLPIWSALPADHLVVNRIVDQEGKSWLGRLVFEDHLPTLYTKLGIDPASKMDAAAVARSALAGDSVAITRPFEMTVKRSLVNGQQRVELSGCPAAQLPWLKSLGCFTEIIRYTTRVFVPIDQVEAIMAKIIPNP
;
A
#
# COMPACT_ATOMS: atom_id res chain seq x y z
N PHE A 1 -10.17 -21.18 27.02
CA PHE A 1 -9.48 -20.75 25.79
C PHE A 1 -10.09 -21.49 24.60
N VAL A 2 -10.47 -20.78 23.53
CA VAL A 2 -11.05 -21.34 22.30
C VAL A 2 -10.36 -20.69 21.12
N THR A 3 -9.87 -21.49 20.15
CA THR A 3 -9.23 -20.94 18.95
C THR A 3 -10.27 -20.44 17.95
N TYR A 4 -9.92 -19.49 17.06
CA TYR A 4 -10.83 -19.01 16.01
C TYR A 4 -11.38 -20.12 15.10
N PRO A 5 -10.57 -21.09 14.61
CA PRO A 5 -11.10 -22.24 13.86
C PRO A 5 -12.12 -23.05 14.66
N THR A 6 -11.88 -23.26 15.95
CA THR A 6 -12.82 -23.97 16.82
C THR A 6 -14.10 -23.16 17.05
N LEU A 7 -14.00 -21.84 17.24
CA LEU A 7 -15.16 -20.95 17.42
C LEU A 7 -16.14 -21.03 16.24
N ARG A 8 -15.61 -21.03 15.00
CA ARG A 8 -16.45 -21.15 13.79
C ARG A 8 -16.88 -22.58 13.44
N SER A 9 -16.39 -23.59 14.17
CA SER A 9 -16.66 -24.99 13.81
C SER A 9 -18.13 -25.36 14.04
N GLN A 10 -18.66 -26.15 13.11
CA GLN A 10 -19.97 -26.80 13.23
C GLN A 10 -19.75 -28.28 13.59
N ARG A 11 -20.45 -28.77 14.61
CA ARG A 11 -20.61 -30.20 14.90
C ARG A 11 -22.06 -30.58 14.61
N GLU A 12 -22.32 -31.85 14.34
CA GLU A 12 -23.59 -32.37 13.79
C GLU A 12 -24.86 -31.93 14.56
N GLU A 13 -24.79 -31.64 15.86
CA GLU A 13 -25.96 -31.26 16.67
C GLU A 13 -25.98 -29.79 17.14
N THR A 14 -24.84 -29.09 17.23
CA THR A 14 -24.78 -27.67 17.64
C THR A 14 -23.45 -27.03 17.27
N THR A 15 -23.44 -25.72 17.01
CA THR A 15 -22.20 -25.00 16.71
C THR A 15 -21.40 -24.68 17.97
N ARG A 16 -20.07 -24.55 17.88
CA ARG A 16 -19.26 -24.17 19.03
C ARG A 16 -19.68 -22.81 19.60
N LEU A 17 -20.06 -21.87 18.74
CA LEU A 17 -20.62 -20.57 19.14
C LEU A 17 -21.87 -20.74 20.00
N GLN A 18 -22.84 -21.56 19.58
CA GLN A 18 -24.05 -21.82 20.37
C GLN A 18 -23.75 -22.43 21.74
N GLN A 19 -22.77 -23.33 21.83
CA GLN A 19 -22.35 -23.88 23.12
C GLN A 19 -21.84 -22.80 24.07
N ILE A 20 -21.02 -21.88 23.56
CA ILE A 20 -20.49 -20.76 24.33
C ILE A 20 -21.63 -19.82 24.76
N LEU A 21 -22.56 -19.49 23.86
CA LEU A 21 -23.71 -18.63 24.18
C LEU A 21 -24.63 -19.26 25.24
N ARG A 22 -24.90 -20.57 25.15
CA ARG A 22 -25.67 -21.30 26.17
C ARG A 22 -24.97 -21.33 27.51
N TRP A 23 -23.64 -21.48 27.51
CA TRP A 23 -22.84 -21.46 28.74
C TRP A 23 -22.80 -20.06 29.38
N ALA A 24 -22.64 -19.02 28.57
CA ALA A 24 -22.57 -17.63 29.06
C ALA A 24 -23.92 -17.14 29.60
N GLY A 25 -25.01 -17.52 28.94
CA GLY A 25 -26.34 -16.96 29.21
C GLY A 25 -26.50 -15.54 28.64
N PRO A 26 -27.75 -15.04 28.51
CA PRO A 26 -28.03 -13.73 27.91
C PRO A 26 -27.51 -12.55 28.76
N ASP A 27 -27.41 -12.73 30.08
CA ASP A 27 -27.03 -11.69 31.05
C ASP A 27 -25.54 -11.72 31.40
N PHE A 28 -24.70 -12.29 30.52
CA PHE A 28 -23.27 -12.40 30.79
C PHE A 28 -22.57 -11.03 30.78
N GLU A 29 -21.98 -10.65 31.93
CA GLU A 29 -21.25 -9.37 32.11
C GLU A 29 -19.72 -9.54 32.18
N GLY A 30 -19.23 -10.76 31.93
CA GLY A 30 -17.79 -11.07 32.00
C GLY A 30 -16.98 -10.48 30.84
N VAL A 31 -15.67 -10.74 30.86
CA VAL A 31 -14.75 -10.25 29.83
C VAL A 31 -14.55 -11.30 28.73
N ILE A 32 -14.70 -10.87 27.47
CA ILE A 32 -14.33 -11.62 26.28
C ILE A 32 -13.06 -11.00 25.70
N ALA A 33 -11.94 -11.73 25.78
CA ALA A 33 -10.67 -11.32 25.21
C ALA A 33 -10.43 -12.01 23.86
N PHE A 34 -10.40 -11.21 22.79
CA PHE A 34 -9.98 -11.65 21.47
C PHE A 34 -8.48 -11.41 21.33
N ASP A 35 -7.68 -12.44 21.59
CA ASP A 35 -6.24 -12.46 21.31
C ASP A 35 -5.99 -12.67 19.82
N GLU A 36 -4.99 -12.01 19.24
CA GLU A 36 -4.78 -11.92 17.78
C GLU A 36 -6.06 -11.57 16.99
N ALA A 37 -6.80 -10.54 17.46
CA ALA A 37 -8.11 -10.16 16.91
C ALA A 37 -8.12 -9.89 15.39
N HIS A 38 -6.97 -9.63 14.77
CA HIS A 38 -6.86 -9.49 13.32
C HIS A 38 -7.25 -10.76 12.54
N GLU A 39 -7.28 -11.93 13.17
CA GLU A 39 -7.82 -13.16 12.60
C GLU A 39 -9.34 -13.09 12.35
N MET A 40 -10.04 -12.13 12.98
CA MET A 40 -11.44 -11.81 12.67
C MET A 40 -11.60 -10.83 11.49
N GLY A 41 -10.49 -10.45 10.84
CA GLY A 41 -10.46 -9.60 9.67
C GLY A 41 -11.34 -10.12 8.53
N GLY A 42 -11.78 -9.22 7.64
CA GLY A 42 -12.65 -9.57 6.51
C GLY A 42 -14.08 -9.94 6.91
N VAL A 43 -14.51 -9.67 8.16
CA VAL A 43 -15.90 -9.85 8.61
C VAL A 43 -16.90 -9.06 7.76
N ALA A 44 -16.46 -7.89 7.29
CA ALA A 44 -17.18 -6.98 6.42
C ALA A 44 -17.52 -7.54 5.03
N GLY A 45 -16.83 -8.61 4.58
CA GLY A 45 -16.80 -8.95 3.17
C GLY A 45 -16.09 -7.87 2.35
N GLY A 46 -16.50 -7.72 1.09
CA GLY A 46 -16.05 -6.62 0.21
C GLY A 46 -16.55 -6.81 -1.22
N GLU A 47 -16.35 -5.84 -2.09
CA GLU A 47 -16.61 -6.01 -3.53
C GLU A 47 -15.40 -6.66 -4.20
N GLY A 48 -15.64 -7.73 -4.95
CA GLY A 48 -14.65 -8.31 -5.86
C GLY A 48 -15.17 -8.24 -7.30
N ALA A 49 -14.30 -8.57 -8.27
CA ALA A 49 -14.64 -8.65 -9.70
C ALA A 49 -15.76 -9.66 -10.07
N LEU A 50 -16.35 -10.33 -9.08
CA LEU A 50 -17.47 -11.28 -9.22
C LEU A 50 -18.65 -10.87 -8.31
N GLY A 51 -18.70 -9.61 -7.85
CA GLY A 51 -19.71 -9.08 -6.92
C GLY A 51 -19.31 -9.14 -5.44
N ALA A 52 -20.31 -8.99 -4.56
CA ALA A 52 -20.12 -8.95 -3.11
C ALA A 52 -19.56 -10.27 -2.54
N LYS A 53 -18.35 -10.23 -1.99
CA LYS A 53 -17.76 -11.30 -1.18
C LYS A 53 -18.44 -11.37 0.18
N LYS A 54 -18.89 -12.57 0.54
CA LYS A 54 -19.34 -12.88 1.90
C LYS A 54 -18.20 -12.68 2.91
N GLY A 55 -18.56 -12.21 4.10
CA GLY A 55 -17.63 -12.03 5.20
C GLY A 55 -16.95 -13.33 5.64
N SER A 56 -15.75 -13.20 6.23
CA SER A 56 -15.02 -14.32 6.83
C SER A 56 -15.90 -15.03 7.87
N GLN A 57 -16.04 -16.36 7.76
CA GLN A 57 -16.79 -17.15 8.75
C GLN A 57 -16.24 -16.98 10.18
N GLN A 58 -14.91 -16.82 10.31
CA GLN A 58 -14.27 -16.57 11.60
C GLN A 58 -14.68 -15.21 12.17
N GLY A 59 -14.61 -14.17 11.32
CA GLY A 59 -15.02 -12.81 11.69
C GLY A 59 -16.50 -12.73 12.05
N ILE A 60 -17.37 -13.38 11.26
CA ILE A 60 -18.81 -13.44 11.52
C ILE A 60 -19.09 -14.11 12.87
N ALA A 61 -18.47 -15.27 13.15
CA ALA A 61 -18.66 -15.96 14.43
C ALA A 61 -18.21 -15.09 15.63
N GLY A 62 -17.10 -14.36 15.48
CA GLY A 62 -16.62 -13.42 16.49
C GLY A 62 -17.55 -12.25 16.74
N VAL A 63 -18.12 -11.65 15.68
CA VAL A 63 -19.10 -10.54 15.82
C VAL A 63 -20.44 -11.03 16.36
N LEU A 64 -20.91 -12.21 15.94
CA LEU A 64 -22.14 -12.79 16.49
C LEU A 64 -22.02 -13.07 17.99
N LEU A 65 -20.86 -13.55 18.47
CA LEU A 65 -20.60 -13.73 19.90
C LEU A 65 -20.78 -12.41 20.67
N GLN A 66 -20.24 -11.32 20.14
CA GLN A 66 -20.33 -9.99 20.76
C GLN A 66 -21.76 -9.46 20.74
N ASN A 67 -22.50 -9.64 19.64
CA ASN A 67 -23.87 -9.13 19.51
C ASN A 67 -24.87 -9.87 20.40
N ASN A 68 -24.68 -11.18 20.61
CA ASN A 68 -25.56 -12.00 21.45
C ASN A 68 -25.28 -11.85 22.95
N LEU A 69 -24.16 -11.22 23.34
CA LEU A 69 -23.79 -10.99 24.73
C LEU A 69 -23.58 -9.48 24.98
N PRO A 70 -24.66 -8.67 25.02
CA PRO A 70 -24.56 -7.22 25.08
C PRO A 70 -23.98 -6.68 26.40
N GLY A 71 -24.12 -7.40 27.51
CA GLY A 71 -23.51 -7.04 28.80
C GLY A 71 -22.01 -7.35 28.88
N ALA A 72 -21.46 -8.13 27.96
CA ALA A 72 -20.07 -8.58 28.02
C ALA A 72 -19.10 -7.45 27.70
N ARG A 73 -18.00 -7.38 28.46
CA ARG A 73 -16.89 -6.46 28.19
C ARG A 73 -15.96 -7.08 27.15
N VAL A 74 -15.57 -6.33 26.13
CA VAL A 74 -14.74 -6.85 25.03
C VAL A 74 -13.35 -6.23 25.04
N LEU A 75 -12.32 -7.08 24.99
CA LEU A 75 -10.93 -6.68 24.79
C LEU A 75 -10.45 -7.21 23.44
N TYR A 76 -9.97 -6.32 22.58
CA TYR A 76 -9.31 -6.68 21.32
C TYR A 76 -7.79 -6.53 21.48
N ALA A 77 -7.05 -7.63 21.43
CA ALA A 77 -5.59 -7.62 21.39
C ALA A 77 -5.13 -7.97 19.97
N SER A 78 -4.41 -7.05 19.32
CA SER A 78 -3.98 -7.25 17.94
C SER A 78 -2.69 -6.48 17.63
N ALA A 79 -1.76 -7.14 16.95
CA ALA A 79 -0.54 -6.52 16.44
C ALA A 79 -0.79 -5.58 15.24
N THR A 80 -1.94 -5.68 14.56
CA THR A 80 -2.25 -5.00 13.30
C THR A 80 -3.62 -4.31 13.30
N GLY A 81 -4.23 -4.11 14.48
CA GLY A 81 -5.60 -3.60 14.60
C GLY A 81 -5.85 -2.27 13.87
N ALA A 82 -4.91 -1.33 13.95
CA ALA A 82 -5.01 -0.02 13.32
C ALA A 82 -4.23 0.12 11.99
N SER A 83 -3.86 -1.00 11.32
CA SER A 83 -3.04 -0.91 10.10
C SER A 83 -3.82 -0.59 8.82
N GLU A 84 -5.09 -1.01 8.75
CA GLU A 84 -6.02 -0.71 7.66
C GLU A 84 -7.39 -0.45 8.29
N VAL A 85 -8.17 0.51 7.75
CA VAL A 85 -9.49 0.85 8.31
C VAL A 85 -10.44 -0.36 8.37
N ASN A 86 -10.35 -1.26 7.39
CA ASN A 86 -11.16 -2.48 7.34
C ASN A 86 -10.86 -3.44 8.50
N ASN A 87 -9.68 -3.35 9.11
CA ASN A 87 -9.34 -4.15 10.29
C ASN A 87 -10.11 -3.68 11.54
N LEU A 88 -10.71 -2.50 11.55
CA LEU A 88 -11.58 -2.07 12.65
C LEU A 88 -13.01 -2.62 12.54
N ALA A 89 -13.37 -3.25 11.41
CA ALA A 89 -14.74 -3.73 11.18
C ALA A 89 -15.22 -4.80 12.18
N TYR A 90 -14.31 -5.59 12.77
CA TYR A 90 -14.65 -6.56 13.82
C TYR A 90 -14.77 -5.94 15.21
N ALA A 91 -14.25 -4.72 15.39
CA ALA A 91 -14.18 -4.02 16.67
C ALA A 91 -15.46 -3.18 16.91
N VAL A 92 -16.61 -3.84 16.75
CA VAL A 92 -17.94 -3.19 16.75
C VAL A 92 -18.30 -2.49 18.05
N ARG A 93 -17.60 -2.80 19.15
CA ARG A 93 -17.83 -2.21 20.48
C ARG A 93 -17.04 -0.92 20.75
N LEU A 94 -16.25 -0.44 19.79
CA LEU A 94 -15.48 0.80 19.94
C LEU A 94 -16.31 2.08 19.70
N GLY A 95 -17.57 1.98 19.23
CA GLY A 95 -18.41 3.15 18.99
C GLY A 95 -17.92 4.05 17.85
N LEU A 96 -17.29 3.46 16.84
CA LEU A 96 -16.73 4.20 15.69
C LEU A 96 -17.79 4.63 14.66
N TRP A 97 -18.97 4.01 14.70
CA TRP A 97 -20.11 4.31 13.83
C TRP A 97 -21.42 3.96 14.55
N GLY A 98 -22.53 4.45 14.01
CA GLY A 98 -23.88 4.29 14.57
C GLY A 98 -24.40 5.56 15.25
N PRO A 99 -25.51 5.45 16.01
CA PRO A 99 -26.11 6.57 16.71
C PRO A 99 -25.08 7.33 17.57
N GLU A 100 -25.22 8.66 17.63
CA GLU A 100 -24.33 9.56 18.39
C GLU A 100 -22.89 9.71 17.87
N THR A 101 -22.57 9.09 16.72
CA THR A 101 -21.26 9.24 16.05
C THR A 101 -21.38 10.09 14.78
N ALA A 102 -20.24 10.56 14.25
CA ALA A 102 -20.22 11.30 12.98
C ALA A 102 -20.47 10.41 11.73
N PHE A 103 -20.55 9.09 11.93
CA PHE A 103 -20.70 8.10 10.86
C PHE A 103 -21.95 7.26 11.12
N ALA A 104 -22.96 7.36 10.25
CA ALA A 104 -24.22 6.65 10.40
C ALA A 104 -24.02 5.13 10.44
N ASP A 105 -23.11 4.62 9.61
CA ASP A 105 -22.81 3.19 9.52
C ASP A 105 -21.32 2.93 9.21
N ARG A 106 -20.98 1.64 9.21
CA ARG A 106 -19.64 1.12 8.97
C ARG A 106 -19.11 1.48 7.57
N GLU A 107 -19.96 1.47 6.55
CA GLU A 107 -19.53 1.73 5.16
C GLU A 107 -19.17 3.19 4.96
N GLN A 108 -19.96 4.09 5.56
CA GLN A 108 -19.65 5.51 5.60
C GLN A 108 -18.35 5.78 6.36
N PHE A 109 -18.14 5.15 7.52
CA PHE A 109 -16.88 5.24 8.27
C PHE A 109 -15.68 4.79 7.43
N ILE A 110 -15.74 3.58 6.85
CA ILE A 110 -14.65 3.03 6.02
C ILE A 110 -14.35 3.94 4.84
N THR A 111 -15.38 4.42 4.15
CA THR A 111 -15.23 5.25 2.94
C THR A 111 -14.59 6.60 3.26
N GLN A 112 -15.08 7.31 4.27
CA GLN A 112 -14.56 8.65 4.62
C GLN A 112 -13.17 8.61 5.26
N ILE A 113 -12.87 7.60 6.06
CA ILE A 113 -11.51 7.44 6.60
C ILE A 113 -10.55 7.01 5.50
N ARG A 114 -10.98 6.16 4.54
CA ARG A 114 -10.15 5.79 3.38
C ARG A 114 -9.87 6.99 2.46
N SER A 115 -10.85 7.87 2.23
CA SER A 115 -10.63 9.08 1.43
C SER A 115 -9.66 10.07 2.09
N GLY A 116 -9.56 10.05 3.42
CA GLY A 116 -8.56 10.82 4.17
C GLY A 116 -7.17 10.16 4.26
N GLY A 117 -6.96 9.06 3.53
CA GLY A 117 -5.66 8.41 3.40
C GLY A 117 -5.11 7.85 4.72
N ILE A 118 -3.78 7.71 4.79
CA ILE A 118 -3.09 7.15 5.96
C ILE A 118 -3.21 8.08 7.18
N ALA A 119 -3.24 9.39 6.93
CA ALA A 119 -3.37 10.44 7.93
C ALA A 119 -4.65 10.33 8.76
N ALA A 120 -5.80 10.03 8.12
CA ALA A 120 -7.06 9.82 8.83
C ALA A 120 -7.04 8.59 9.74
N MET A 121 -6.29 7.54 9.40
CA MET A 121 -6.17 6.35 10.25
C MET A 121 -5.36 6.63 11.52
N GLU A 122 -4.30 7.44 11.43
CA GLU A 122 -3.53 7.88 12.60
C GLU A 122 -4.40 8.69 13.58
N LEU A 123 -5.31 9.50 13.03
CA LEU A 123 -6.28 10.24 13.81
C LEU A 123 -7.28 9.33 14.54
N VAL A 124 -7.84 8.33 13.85
CA VAL A 124 -8.72 7.34 14.49
C VAL A 124 -8.03 6.69 15.69
N ALA A 125 -6.77 6.27 15.52
CA ALA A 125 -6.00 5.68 16.59
C ALA A 125 -5.75 6.68 17.75
N ARG A 126 -5.45 7.95 17.45
CA ARG A 126 -5.28 9.00 18.47
C ARG A 126 -6.56 9.23 19.27
N ASP A 127 -7.67 9.41 18.58
CA ASP A 127 -8.95 9.74 19.20
C ASP A 127 -9.43 8.58 20.08
N LEU A 128 -9.22 7.32 19.65
CA LEU A 128 -9.46 6.16 20.50
C LEU A 128 -8.54 6.12 21.75
N LYS A 129 -7.31 6.65 21.70
CA LYS A 129 -6.47 6.80 22.91
C LYS A 129 -7.02 7.89 23.82
N ALA A 130 -7.43 9.02 23.25
CA ALA A 130 -7.97 10.16 23.99
C ALA A 130 -9.26 9.79 24.74
N THR A 131 -10.08 8.91 24.18
CA THR A 131 -11.29 8.37 24.83
C THR A 131 -11.02 7.20 25.76
N GLY A 132 -9.77 6.74 25.89
CA GLY A 132 -9.39 5.61 26.75
C GLY A 132 -9.76 4.23 26.19
N LEU A 133 -10.25 4.14 24.95
CA LEU A 133 -10.68 2.89 24.30
C LEU A 133 -9.53 2.13 23.61
N TYR A 134 -8.38 2.76 23.42
CA TYR A 134 -7.23 2.16 22.76
C TYR A 134 -5.94 2.41 23.53
N THR A 135 -5.19 1.33 23.75
CA THR A 135 -3.83 1.36 24.27
C THR A 135 -2.93 0.66 23.28
N SER A 136 -1.83 1.33 22.90
CA SER A 136 -0.79 0.71 22.08
C SER A 136 0.54 0.71 22.83
N ARG A 137 1.30 -0.38 22.67
CA ARG A 137 2.69 -0.48 23.07
C ARG A 137 3.49 -0.87 21.84
N ALA A 138 4.55 -0.13 21.56
CA ALA A 138 5.41 -0.37 20.41
C ALA A 138 6.82 -0.66 20.87
N LEU A 139 7.44 -1.69 20.30
CA LEU A 139 8.87 -1.92 20.48
C LEU A 139 9.65 -0.77 19.84
N SER A 140 10.75 -0.34 20.46
CA SER A 140 11.63 0.66 19.86
C SER A 140 12.47 0.05 18.77
N PHE A 141 12.46 0.68 17.59
CA PHE A 141 13.38 0.39 16.49
C PHE A 141 14.66 1.23 16.55
N ALA A 142 14.88 1.98 17.64
CA ALA A 142 16.13 2.68 17.86
C ALA A 142 17.31 1.70 17.79
N GLY A 143 18.30 2.01 16.96
CA GLY A 143 19.48 1.17 16.72
C GLY A 143 19.26 -0.02 15.78
N VAL A 144 18.04 -0.27 15.28
CA VAL A 144 17.82 -1.27 14.22
C VAL A 144 18.38 -0.73 12.90
N GLU A 145 19.24 -1.51 12.26
CA GLU A 145 19.84 -1.18 10.97
C GLU A 145 19.03 -1.82 9.84
N TYR A 146 18.93 -1.13 8.69
CA TYR A 146 18.27 -1.62 7.49
C TYR A 146 19.23 -1.50 6.31
N ASP A 147 19.36 -2.56 5.51
CA ASP A 147 20.22 -2.56 4.34
C ASP A 147 19.73 -3.58 3.30
N ILE A 148 19.38 -3.12 2.10
CA ILE A 148 18.88 -4.01 1.05
C ILE A 148 20.04 -4.78 0.44
N LEU A 149 19.97 -6.11 0.50
CA LEU A 149 20.91 -6.98 -0.19
C LEU A 149 20.42 -7.24 -1.60
N LYS A 150 20.88 -6.42 -2.55
CA LYS A 150 20.53 -6.55 -3.96
C LYS A 150 21.43 -7.58 -4.66
N HIS A 151 20.80 -8.49 -5.40
CA HIS A 151 21.45 -9.39 -6.35
C HIS A 151 21.28 -8.85 -7.77
N GLU A 152 22.38 -8.60 -8.47
CA GLU A 152 22.35 -8.27 -9.90
C GLU A 152 22.32 -9.58 -10.68
N LEU A 153 21.24 -9.82 -11.44
CA LEU A 153 21.15 -11.00 -12.29
C LEU A 153 22.28 -10.99 -13.34
N THR A 154 22.99 -12.11 -13.45
CA THR A 154 24.01 -12.30 -14.49
C THR A 154 23.37 -12.53 -15.86
N PRO A 155 24.10 -12.32 -16.97
CA PRO A 155 23.59 -12.63 -18.31
C PRO A 155 23.08 -14.07 -18.45
N GLU A 156 23.78 -15.04 -17.85
CA GLU A 156 23.38 -16.45 -17.84
C GLU A 156 22.07 -16.66 -17.05
N GLN A 157 21.91 -16.02 -15.90
CA GLN A 157 20.66 -16.11 -15.14
C GLN A 157 19.49 -15.47 -15.90
N ILE A 158 19.72 -14.37 -16.62
CA ILE A 158 18.70 -13.75 -17.48
C ILE A 158 18.30 -14.72 -18.60
N GLU A 159 19.26 -15.37 -19.26
CA GLU A 159 18.98 -16.36 -20.31
C GLU A 159 18.16 -17.55 -19.79
N ILE A 160 18.52 -18.08 -18.61
CA ILE A 160 17.75 -19.14 -17.94
C ILE A 160 16.32 -18.65 -17.64
N TYR A 161 16.19 -17.44 -17.10
CA TYR A 161 14.90 -16.86 -16.78
C TYR A 161 14.01 -16.71 -18.01
N ASP A 162 14.57 -16.13 -19.08
CA ASP A 162 13.86 -15.86 -20.32
C ASP A 162 13.44 -17.17 -21.01
N THR A 163 14.29 -18.21 -20.95
CA THR A 163 13.95 -19.55 -21.45
C THR A 163 12.73 -20.12 -20.73
N TYR A 164 12.69 -20.02 -19.40
CA TYR A 164 11.51 -20.44 -18.64
C TYR A 164 10.29 -19.54 -18.91
N ALA A 165 10.46 -18.23 -19.09
CA ALA A 165 9.39 -17.30 -19.45
C ALA A 165 8.72 -17.70 -20.78
N ASP A 166 9.51 -18.02 -21.80
CA ASP A 166 9.00 -18.46 -23.09
C ASP A 166 8.33 -19.85 -23.00
N ALA A 167 8.90 -20.78 -22.23
CA ALA A 167 8.25 -22.08 -21.97
C ALA A 167 6.87 -21.91 -21.31
N TRP A 168 6.73 -21.03 -20.31
CA TRP A 168 5.44 -20.74 -19.68
C TRP A 168 4.45 -20.05 -20.63
N ALA A 169 4.93 -19.25 -21.59
CA ALA A 169 4.08 -18.66 -22.63
C ALA A 169 3.52 -19.74 -23.59
N VAL A 170 4.29 -20.79 -23.89
CA VAL A 170 3.83 -21.96 -24.65
C VAL A 170 2.79 -22.75 -23.85
N ILE A 171 3.05 -23.01 -22.57
CA ILE A 171 2.08 -23.72 -21.70
C ILE A 171 0.76 -22.97 -21.61
N HIS A 172 0.80 -21.65 -21.53
CA HIS A 172 -0.42 -20.83 -21.51
C HIS A 172 -1.24 -20.98 -22.81
N GLN A 173 -0.59 -20.96 -23.97
CA GLN A 173 -1.26 -21.14 -25.27
C GLN A 173 -1.86 -22.54 -25.38
N ASN A 174 -1.11 -23.57 -24.99
CA ASN A 174 -1.59 -24.94 -24.99
C ASN A 174 -2.74 -25.15 -23.99
N LEU A 175 -2.76 -24.43 -22.86
CA LEU A 175 -3.88 -24.46 -21.93
C LEU A 175 -5.16 -23.94 -22.61
N GLU A 176 -5.12 -22.80 -23.29
CA GLU A 176 -6.30 -22.26 -23.97
C GLU A 176 -6.78 -23.19 -25.09
N MET A 177 -5.86 -23.74 -25.90
CA MET A 177 -6.18 -24.75 -26.92
C MET A 177 -6.78 -26.02 -26.30
N ALA A 178 -6.25 -26.49 -25.19
CA ALA A 178 -6.75 -27.68 -24.50
C ALA A 178 -8.16 -27.45 -23.92
N LEU A 179 -8.50 -26.23 -23.49
CA LEU A 179 -9.87 -25.88 -23.08
C LEU A 179 -10.85 -25.96 -24.25
N GLU A 180 -10.43 -25.64 -25.47
CA GLU A 180 -11.22 -25.79 -26.70
C GLU A 180 -11.36 -27.27 -27.11
N LEU A 181 -10.23 -28.00 -27.18
CA LEU A 181 -10.20 -29.42 -27.54
C LEU A 181 -11.05 -30.29 -26.60
N THR A 182 -11.08 -29.93 -25.32
CA THR A 182 -11.89 -30.64 -24.31
C THR A 182 -13.34 -30.17 -24.24
N SER A 183 -13.77 -29.23 -25.08
CA SER A 183 -15.14 -28.67 -25.07
C SER A 183 -15.52 -27.98 -23.76
N ILE A 184 -14.55 -27.43 -23.03
CA ILE A 184 -14.80 -26.49 -21.92
C ILE A 184 -15.11 -25.10 -22.49
N VAL A 185 -14.48 -24.77 -23.62
CA VAL A 185 -14.78 -23.63 -24.49
C VAL A 185 -15.22 -24.20 -25.84
N ASP A 186 -16.25 -23.60 -26.43
CA ASP A 186 -16.67 -23.95 -27.79
C ASP A 186 -15.65 -23.42 -28.80
N SER A 187 -15.12 -24.30 -29.67
CA SER A 187 -14.06 -23.94 -30.63
C SER A 187 -14.56 -23.09 -31.81
N MET A 188 -15.86 -23.05 -32.06
CA MET A 188 -16.48 -22.32 -33.16
C MET A 188 -16.93 -20.93 -32.73
N SER A 189 -17.64 -20.83 -31.61
CA SER A 189 -18.19 -19.56 -31.10
C SER A 189 -17.27 -18.88 -30.08
N GLY A 190 -16.35 -19.62 -29.44
CA GLY A 190 -15.53 -19.14 -28.34
C GLY A 190 -16.29 -19.02 -27.01
N ASP A 191 -17.54 -19.47 -26.96
CA ASP A 191 -18.37 -19.38 -25.77
C ASP A 191 -17.92 -20.36 -24.69
N THR A 192 -18.10 -19.98 -23.43
CA THR A 192 -17.68 -20.83 -22.30
C THR A 192 -18.78 -21.82 -21.96
N LEU A 193 -18.58 -23.10 -22.30
CA LEU A 193 -19.51 -24.21 -22.04
C LEU A 193 -19.45 -24.71 -20.59
N ASN A 194 -18.32 -24.50 -19.91
CA ASN A 194 -18.17 -24.80 -18.49
C ASN A 194 -17.30 -23.76 -17.76
N SER A 195 -17.96 -22.74 -17.20
CA SER A 195 -17.31 -21.60 -16.53
C SER A 195 -16.55 -22.02 -15.27
N GLY A 196 -17.06 -22.99 -14.52
CA GLY A 196 -16.42 -23.53 -13.33
C GLY A 196 -15.09 -24.23 -13.65
N ALA A 197 -15.08 -25.10 -14.67
CA ALA A 197 -13.88 -25.80 -15.12
C ALA A 197 -12.83 -24.82 -15.67
N LYS A 198 -13.24 -23.85 -16.50
CA LYS A 198 -12.37 -22.81 -17.04
C LYS A 198 -11.71 -21.97 -15.94
N ALA A 199 -12.49 -21.50 -14.97
CA ALA A 199 -11.99 -20.71 -13.85
C ALA A 199 -11.03 -21.50 -12.97
N ALA A 200 -11.33 -22.77 -12.68
CA ALA A 200 -10.47 -23.65 -11.90
C ALA A 200 -9.13 -23.93 -12.60
N ALA A 201 -9.15 -24.22 -13.91
CA ALA A 201 -7.94 -24.46 -14.70
C ALA A 201 -7.01 -23.24 -14.71
N ARG A 202 -7.55 -22.06 -15.07
CA ARG A 202 -6.78 -20.79 -15.08
C ARG A 202 -6.25 -20.42 -13.70
N SER A 203 -7.04 -20.63 -12.63
CA SER A 203 -6.61 -20.33 -11.26
C SER A 203 -5.42 -21.21 -10.82
N ARG A 204 -5.47 -22.52 -11.12
CA ARG A 204 -4.37 -23.46 -10.81
C ARG A 204 -3.11 -23.13 -11.60
N PHE A 205 -3.24 -22.86 -12.90
CA PHE A 205 -2.15 -22.46 -13.77
C PHE A 205 -1.40 -21.24 -13.22
N GLU A 206 -2.13 -20.16 -12.96
CA GLU A 206 -1.54 -18.89 -12.52
C GLU A 206 -0.91 -18.96 -11.14
N SER A 207 -1.51 -19.74 -10.23
CA SER A 207 -0.94 -19.99 -8.90
C SER A 207 0.34 -20.83 -8.98
N CYS A 208 0.45 -21.74 -9.96
CA CYS A 208 1.66 -22.51 -10.21
C CYS A 208 2.77 -21.64 -10.80
N LYS A 209 2.44 -20.86 -11.84
CA LYS A 209 3.36 -19.94 -12.52
C LYS A 209 4.03 -18.96 -11.54
N GLN A 210 3.23 -18.31 -10.70
CA GLN A 210 3.76 -17.37 -9.69
C GLN A 210 4.70 -18.03 -8.69
N ARG A 211 4.36 -19.23 -8.19
CA ARG A 211 5.23 -19.98 -7.27
C ARG A 211 6.55 -20.37 -7.95
N PHE A 212 6.49 -20.81 -9.20
CA PHE A 212 7.66 -21.18 -9.97
C PHE A 212 8.63 -20.01 -10.12
N PHE A 213 8.20 -18.85 -10.63
CA PHE A 213 9.08 -17.69 -10.82
C PHE A 213 9.60 -17.12 -9.50
N GLY A 214 8.80 -17.17 -8.43
CA GLY A 214 9.27 -16.80 -7.09
C GLY A 214 10.42 -17.70 -6.60
N GLN A 215 10.33 -19.01 -6.83
CA GLN A 215 11.40 -19.95 -6.48
C GLN A 215 12.62 -19.82 -7.40
N LEU A 216 12.42 -19.55 -8.69
CA LEU A 216 13.50 -19.30 -9.63
C LEU A 216 14.34 -18.08 -9.20
N LEU A 217 13.69 -16.95 -8.91
CA LEU A 217 14.36 -15.74 -8.41
C LEU A 217 15.03 -15.99 -7.05
N LEU A 218 14.40 -16.76 -6.16
CA LEU A 218 15.00 -17.14 -4.88
C LEU A 218 16.29 -17.96 -5.08
N SER A 219 16.29 -18.93 -6.00
CA SER A 219 17.48 -19.69 -6.36
C SER A 219 18.58 -18.80 -6.95
N MET A 220 18.21 -17.85 -7.81
CA MET A 220 19.18 -16.92 -8.43
C MET A 220 19.88 -16.04 -7.39
N LYS A 221 19.22 -15.66 -6.30
CA LYS A 221 19.81 -14.86 -5.21
C LYS A 221 20.85 -15.61 -4.37
N LEU A 222 20.87 -16.95 -4.41
CA LEU A 222 21.70 -17.77 -3.50
C LEU A 222 23.19 -17.39 -3.46
N PRO A 223 23.88 -17.11 -4.59
CA PRO A 223 25.29 -16.74 -4.55
C PRO A 223 25.56 -15.51 -3.69
N THR A 224 24.72 -14.47 -3.82
CA THR A 224 24.81 -13.25 -3.01
C THR A 224 24.45 -13.50 -1.54
N VAL A 225 23.43 -14.32 -1.28
CA VAL A 225 23.02 -14.69 0.10
C VAL A 225 24.12 -15.46 0.81
N ILE A 226 24.73 -16.44 0.13
CA ILE A 226 25.82 -17.27 0.66
C ILE A 226 27.04 -16.40 0.98
N ALA A 227 27.47 -15.56 0.02
CA ALA A 227 28.61 -14.67 0.22
C ALA A 227 28.38 -13.70 1.39
N ALA A 228 27.19 -13.08 1.46
CA ALA A 228 26.83 -12.19 2.56
C ALA A 228 26.84 -12.92 3.91
N THR A 229 26.30 -14.14 3.96
CA THR A 229 26.26 -14.96 5.18
C THR A 229 27.67 -15.24 5.69
N GLN A 230 28.59 -15.65 4.81
CA GLN A 230 29.98 -15.92 5.18
C GLN A 230 30.67 -14.67 5.73
N VAL A 231 30.48 -13.50 5.10
CA VAL A 231 31.02 -12.22 5.59
C VAL A 231 30.50 -11.87 6.98
N HIS A 232 29.20 -12.05 7.23
CA HIS A 232 28.61 -11.75 8.53
C HIS A 232 29.09 -12.70 9.63
N LEU A 233 29.20 -14.00 9.32
CA LEU A 233 29.76 -14.99 10.24
C LEU A 233 31.23 -14.71 10.59
N ALA A 234 32.03 -14.25 9.62
CA ALA A 234 33.42 -13.85 9.82
C ALA A 234 33.54 -12.60 10.71
N ARG A 235 32.54 -11.71 10.68
CA ARG A 235 32.44 -10.52 11.56
C ARG A 235 31.85 -10.83 12.94
N GLY A 236 31.73 -12.11 13.32
CA GLY A 236 31.20 -12.51 14.62
C GLY A 236 29.70 -12.25 14.80
N LYS A 237 28.94 -12.14 13.71
CA LYS A 237 27.48 -12.01 13.73
C LYS A 237 26.81 -13.38 13.55
N SER A 238 25.55 -13.48 13.97
CA SER A 238 24.70 -14.66 13.72
C SER A 238 23.64 -14.34 12.66
N VAL A 239 23.41 -15.25 11.71
CA VAL A 239 22.54 -15.03 10.55
C VAL A 239 21.22 -15.75 10.74
N VAL A 240 20.13 -15.06 10.45
CA VAL A 240 18.76 -15.61 10.47
C VAL A 240 18.17 -15.42 9.07
N MET A 241 17.66 -16.49 8.47
CA MET A 241 17.07 -16.48 7.12
C MET A 241 15.60 -16.83 7.20
N GLN A 242 14.76 -15.97 6.62
CA GLN A 242 13.33 -16.19 6.53
C GLN A 242 12.95 -16.60 5.10
N LEU A 243 12.24 -17.73 5.00
CA LEU A 243 11.69 -18.25 3.75
C LEU A 243 10.25 -18.74 3.94
N VAL A 244 9.45 -18.81 2.88
CA VAL A 244 8.06 -19.31 2.94
C VAL A 244 8.01 -20.75 2.45
N THR A 245 8.66 -21.03 1.32
CA THR A 245 8.56 -22.32 0.63
C THR A 245 9.68 -23.28 1.07
N THR A 246 9.31 -24.47 1.53
CA THR A 246 10.25 -25.45 2.12
C THR A 246 10.44 -26.73 1.29
N ALA A 247 9.81 -26.83 0.11
CA ALA A 247 9.75 -28.03 -0.74
C ALA A 247 9.19 -29.30 -0.06
N GLU A 248 8.52 -29.18 1.10
CA GLU A 248 7.97 -30.34 1.83
C GLU A 248 6.93 -31.13 1.03
N SER A 249 5.97 -30.43 0.42
CA SER A 249 4.90 -31.09 -0.34
C SER A 249 5.43 -31.82 -1.57
N ILE A 250 6.51 -31.32 -2.18
CA ILE A 250 7.21 -31.99 -3.27
C ILE A 250 7.84 -33.29 -2.77
N LEU A 251 8.60 -33.20 -1.66
CA LEU A 251 9.25 -34.35 -1.05
C LEU A 251 8.26 -35.45 -0.66
N ASP A 252 7.17 -35.09 0.03
CA ASP A 252 6.16 -36.07 0.45
C ASP A 252 5.49 -36.78 -0.73
N ARG A 253 5.24 -36.04 -1.82
CA ARG A 253 4.68 -36.62 -3.05
C ARG A 253 5.65 -37.61 -3.68
N ARG A 254 6.90 -37.21 -3.91
CA ARG A 254 7.92 -38.09 -4.50
C ARG A 254 8.11 -39.35 -3.68
N LEU A 255 8.21 -39.24 -2.37
CA LEU A 255 8.30 -40.40 -1.47
C LEU A 255 7.10 -41.36 -1.57
N GLY A 256 5.92 -40.87 -1.96
CA GLY A 256 4.73 -41.69 -2.20
C GLY A 256 4.69 -42.37 -3.57
N GLU A 257 5.45 -41.88 -4.54
CA GLU A 257 5.53 -42.41 -5.92
C GLU A 257 6.63 -43.45 -6.09
N LEU A 258 7.66 -43.45 -5.22
CA LEU A 258 8.79 -44.37 -5.31
C LEU A 258 8.39 -45.85 -5.08
N SER A 259 8.86 -46.72 -5.97
CA SER A 259 8.85 -48.16 -5.80
C SER A 259 9.78 -48.61 -4.65
N PRO A 260 9.66 -49.86 -4.16
CA PRO A 260 10.57 -50.39 -3.13
C PRO A 260 12.05 -50.34 -3.54
N GLU A 261 12.36 -50.53 -4.82
CA GLU A 261 13.72 -50.52 -5.37
C GLU A 261 14.29 -49.09 -5.42
N GLU A 262 13.53 -48.12 -5.93
CA GLU A 262 13.94 -46.71 -5.95
C GLU A 262 14.07 -46.13 -4.53
N ARG A 263 13.28 -46.63 -3.58
CA ARG A 263 13.39 -46.23 -2.18
C ARG A 263 14.67 -46.75 -1.50
N ALA A 264 15.28 -47.81 -2.02
CA ALA A 264 16.55 -48.33 -1.54
C ALA A 264 17.75 -47.49 -2.04
N ILE A 265 17.61 -46.86 -3.22
CA ILE A 265 18.61 -45.96 -3.82
C ILE A 265 18.00 -44.55 -3.91
N LEU A 266 17.79 -43.94 -2.75
CA LEU A 266 17.06 -42.67 -2.66
C LEU A 266 17.86 -41.55 -3.35
N GLU A 267 17.32 -41.06 -4.47
CA GLU A 267 17.85 -39.92 -5.22
C GLU A 267 16.66 -39.07 -5.70
N ILE A 268 16.33 -38.03 -4.92
CA ILE A 268 15.22 -37.12 -5.19
C ILE A 268 15.80 -35.72 -5.46
N ASP A 269 15.44 -35.14 -6.60
CA ASP A 269 15.62 -33.73 -6.88
C ASP A 269 14.38 -32.94 -6.42
N LEU A 270 14.59 -31.89 -5.63
CA LEU A 270 13.50 -31.01 -5.15
C LEU A 270 13.41 -29.73 -5.99
N SER A 271 13.78 -29.81 -7.26
CA SER A 271 13.79 -28.68 -8.18
C SER A 271 12.40 -28.03 -8.30
N PRO A 272 12.31 -26.68 -8.28
CA PRO A 272 11.08 -25.95 -8.60
C PRO A 272 10.44 -26.34 -9.93
N ARG A 273 11.19 -26.92 -10.87
CA ARG A 273 10.64 -27.51 -12.11
C ARG A 273 9.56 -28.56 -11.83
N GLU A 274 9.63 -29.26 -10.71
CA GLU A 274 8.61 -30.24 -10.35
C GLU A 274 7.23 -29.63 -10.11
N TYR A 275 7.13 -28.34 -9.76
CA TYR A 275 5.82 -27.68 -9.66
C TYR A 275 5.11 -27.63 -11.01
N VAL A 276 5.84 -27.31 -12.07
CA VAL A 276 5.24 -27.19 -13.41
C VAL A 276 4.94 -28.56 -14.01
N ILE A 277 5.83 -29.55 -13.83
CA ILE A 277 5.59 -30.92 -14.29
C ILE A 277 4.36 -31.51 -13.60
N ASP A 278 4.25 -31.38 -12.28
CA ASP A 278 3.09 -31.88 -11.54
C ASP A 278 1.78 -31.18 -11.94
N TYR A 279 1.83 -29.87 -12.20
CA TYR A 279 0.69 -29.16 -12.77
C TYR A 279 0.29 -29.75 -14.12
N LEU A 280 1.26 -30.00 -15.01
CA LEU A 280 1.01 -30.57 -16.33
C LEU A 280 0.40 -31.98 -16.24
N GLU A 281 0.93 -32.84 -15.36
CA GLU A 281 0.45 -34.20 -15.20
C GLU A 281 -0.95 -34.29 -14.59
N ARG A 282 -1.24 -33.45 -13.59
CA ARG A 282 -2.44 -33.61 -12.74
C ARG A 282 -3.57 -32.63 -13.01
N ALA A 283 -3.26 -31.46 -13.55
CA ALA A 283 -4.21 -30.36 -13.65
C ALA A 283 -4.38 -29.80 -15.06
N PHE A 284 -3.48 -30.11 -15.99
CA PHE A 284 -3.65 -29.73 -17.39
C PHE A 284 -4.88 -30.42 -18.00
N PRO A 285 -5.77 -29.69 -18.70
CA PRO A 285 -7.04 -30.23 -19.14
C PRO A 285 -6.82 -31.18 -20.33
N THR A 286 -6.75 -32.48 -20.06
CA THR A 286 -6.78 -33.51 -21.11
C THR A 286 -8.10 -34.28 -21.17
N ARG A 287 -8.97 -34.14 -20.16
CA ARG A 287 -10.22 -34.89 -20.06
C ARG A 287 -11.27 -34.31 -21.02
N GLN A 288 -11.79 -35.14 -21.91
CA GLN A 288 -12.83 -34.75 -22.87
C GLN A 288 -14.15 -34.45 -22.14
N MET A 289 -14.84 -33.40 -22.55
CA MET A 289 -16.20 -33.11 -22.10
C MET A 289 -17.21 -33.47 -23.19
N ARG A 290 -18.39 -33.93 -22.77
CA ARG A 290 -19.57 -34.11 -23.61
C ARG A 290 -20.44 -32.87 -23.51
N ILE A 291 -20.82 -32.31 -24.66
CA ILE A 291 -21.76 -31.18 -24.72
C ILE A 291 -23.18 -31.71 -24.54
N TYR A 292 -23.97 -31.04 -23.70
CA TYR A 292 -25.39 -31.27 -23.53
C TYR A 292 -26.12 -29.92 -23.46
N THR A 293 -27.39 -29.91 -23.82
CA THR A 293 -28.26 -28.74 -23.65
C THR A 293 -28.99 -28.87 -22.32
N ASP A 294 -28.86 -27.86 -21.46
CA ASP A 294 -29.58 -27.85 -20.19
C ASP A 294 -31.08 -27.49 -20.38
N ASP A 295 -31.84 -27.57 -19.29
CA ASP A 295 -33.28 -27.28 -19.28
C ASP A 295 -33.63 -25.83 -19.68
N THR A 296 -32.64 -24.94 -19.79
CA THR A 296 -32.79 -23.55 -20.22
C THR A 296 -32.51 -23.34 -21.71
N GLY A 297 -32.14 -24.40 -22.45
CA GLY A 297 -31.74 -24.31 -23.85
C GLY A 297 -30.28 -23.88 -24.04
N THR A 298 -29.50 -23.80 -22.97
CA THR A 298 -28.10 -23.36 -23.01
C THR A 298 -27.17 -24.55 -23.17
N ALA A 299 -26.24 -24.49 -24.13
CA ALA A 299 -25.21 -25.51 -24.30
C ALA A 299 -24.23 -25.47 -23.12
N ARG A 300 -24.02 -26.62 -22.48
CA ARG A 300 -23.05 -26.83 -21.40
C ARG A 300 -22.23 -28.07 -21.67
N SER A 301 -21.13 -28.24 -20.94
CA SER A 301 -20.33 -29.46 -21.04
C SER A 301 -20.06 -30.13 -19.70
N GLU A 302 -20.08 -31.46 -19.70
CA GLU A 302 -19.81 -32.31 -18.54
C GLU A 302 -18.75 -33.38 -18.85
N PRO A 303 -18.03 -33.91 -17.84
CA PRO A 303 -16.95 -34.84 -18.08
C PRO A 303 -17.41 -36.13 -18.77
N MET A 304 -16.79 -36.46 -19.91
CA MET A 304 -17.09 -37.68 -20.66
C MET A 304 -16.53 -38.91 -19.92
N VAL A 305 -17.28 -40.01 -19.99
CA VAL A 305 -16.88 -41.34 -19.52
C VAL A 305 -17.13 -42.37 -20.61
N ASP A 306 -16.30 -43.40 -20.68
CA ASP A 306 -16.48 -44.53 -21.59
C ASP A 306 -17.58 -45.50 -21.09
N HIS A 307 -17.82 -46.57 -21.84
CA HIS A 307 -18.81 -47.60 -21.52
C HIS A 307 -18.51 -48.36 -20.22
N ALA A 308 -17.27 -48.33 -19.73
CA ALA A 308 -16.83 -48.93 -18.47
C ALA A 308 -16.80 -47.92 -17.31
N GLY A 309 -17.17 -46.66 -17.54
CA GLY A 309 -17.17 -45.59 -16.55
C GLY A 309 -15.82 -44.90 -16.37
N HIS A 310 -14.82 -45.19 -17.20
CA HIS A 310 -13.50 -44.54 -17.11
C HIS A 310 -13.50 -43.16 -17.77
N PRO A 311 -12.67 -42.21 -17.29
CA PRO A 311 -12.50 -40.91 -17.93
C PRO A 311 -11.99 -41.04 -19.38
N VAL A 312 -12.61 -40.31 -20.32
CA VAL A 312 -12.12 -40.18 -21.69
C VAL A 312 -11.17 -38.99 -21.81
N HIS A 313 -10.02 -39.18 -22.45
CA HIS A 313 -9.01 -38.15 -22.66
C HIS A 313 -8.84 -37.82 -24.15
N ASN A 314 -8.53 -36.56 -24.45
CA ASN A 314 -8.28 -36.06 -25.80
C ASN A 314 -6.81 -36.37 -26.21
N PRO A 315 -6.56 -37.15 -27.29
CA PRO A 315 -5.21 -37.55 -27.67
C PRO A 315 -4.28 -36.39 -28.04
N GLU A 316 -4.79 -35.33 -28.66
CA GLU A 316 -3.99 -34.16 -29.04
C GLU A 316 -3.59 -33.34 -27.81
N ALA A 317 -4.50 -33.19 -26.85
CA ALA A 317 -4.19 -32.54 -25.57
C ALA A 317 -3.18 -33.36 -24.75
N GLU A 318 -3.21 -34.69 -24.85
CA GLU A 318 -2.20 -35.58 -24.23
C GLU A 318 -0.83 -35.45 -24.89
N ALA A 319 -0.76 -35.38 -26.22
CA ALA A 319 0.49 -35.15 -26.95
C ALA A 319 1.10 -33.79 -26.60
N ALA A 320 0.30 -32.71 -26.63
CA ALA A 320 0.76 -31.38 -26.25
C ALA A 320 1.28 -31.34 -24.80
N LYS A 321 0.64 -32.06 -23.87
CA LYS A 321 1.13 -32.23 -22.50
C LYS A 321 2.50 -32.92 -22.47
N ALA A 322 2.68 -34.01 -23.20
CA ALA A 322 3.93 -34.77 -23.25
C ALA A 322 5.09 -33.92 -23.81
N ASP A 323 4.89 -33.22 -24.93
CA ASP A 323 5.90 -32.37 -25.54
C ASP A 323 6.36 -31.24 -24.60
N MET A 324 5.43 -30.65 -23.85
CA MET A 324 5.75 -29.63 -22.84
C MET A 324 6.59 -30.20 -21.69
N ILE A 325 6.27 -31.41 -21.21
CA ILE A 325 7.04 -32.07 -20.16
C ILE A 325 8.46 -32.37 -20.66
N GLU A 326 8.59 -32.90 -21.88
CA GLU A 326 9.89 -33.19 -22.50
C GLU A 326 10.76 -31.92 -22.58
N HIS A 327 10.20 -30.82 -23.11
CA HIS A 327 10.93 -29.56 -23.23
C HIS A 327 11.37 -29.02 -21.86
N LEU A 328 10.49 -29.01 -20.86
CA LEU A 328 10.82 -28.54 -19.50
C LEU A 328 11.91 -29.40 -18.84
N CYS A 329 11.87 -30.71 -19.04
CA CYS A 329 12.88 -31.64 -18.51
C CYS A 329 14.28 -31.41 -19.11
N ALA A 330 14.36 -30.85 -20.33
CA ALA A 330 15.62 -30.46 -20.95
C ALA A 330 16.20 -29.12 -20.45
N LEU A 331 15.41 -28.31 -19.72
CA LEU A 331 15.86 -27.02 -19.21
C LEU A 331 16.80 -27.17 -17.99
N PRO A 332 17.68 -26.17 -17.73
CA PRO A 332 18.63 -26.21 -16.63
C PRO A 332 17.98 -26.46 -15.27
N PRO A 333 18.58 -27.28 -14.40
CA PRO A 333 18.03 -27.58 -13.09
C PRO A 333 18.04 -26.33 -12.20
N ILE A 334 16.98 -26.16 -11.42
CA ILE A 334 16.85 -25.09 -10.43
C ILE A 334 16.98 -25.75 -9.07
N LYS A 335 17.92 -25.29 -8.23
CA LYS A 335 18.03 -25.84 -6.87
C LYS A 335 17.01 -25.20 -5.94
N SER A 336 16.37 -26.01 -5.08
CA SER A 336 15.57 -25.50 -3.97
C SER A 336 16.46 -24.73 -2.99
N ALA A 337 16.04 -23.52 -2.60
CA ALA A 337 16.87 -22.63 -1.81
C ALA A 337 17.23 -23.16 -0.42
N LEU A 338 16.28 -23.79 0.27
CA LEU A 338 16.53 -24.40 1.57
C LEU A 338 17.57 -25.52 1.46
N ASP A 339 17.39 -26.41 0.49
CA ASP A 339 18.28 -27.57 0.29
C ASP A 339 19.67 -27.11 -0.17
N ALA A 340 19.77 -26.12 -1.06
CA ALA A 340 21.05 -25.54 -1.48
C ALA A 340 21.81 -24.87 -0.32
N LEU A 341 21.11 -24.18 0.58
CA LEU A 341 21.72 -23.59 1.78
C LEU A 341 22.20 -24.66 2.77
N LEU A 342 21.42 -25.73 2.94
CA LEU A 342 21.80 -26.87 3.80
C LEU A 342 22.96 -27.67 3.21
N GLU A 343 22.99 -27.87 1.89
CA GLU A 343 24.09 -28.50 1.16
C GLU A 343 25.38 -27.69 1.32
N HIS A 344 25.30 -26.36 1.17
CA HIS A 344 26.47 -25.47 1.22
C HIS A 344 27.04 -25.30 2.63
N PHE A 345 26.19 -25.06 3.64
CA PHE A 345 26.63 -24.78 5.01
C PHE A 345 26.69 -26.04 5.91
N GLY A 346 26.02 -27.12 5.51
CA GLY A 346 25.89 -28.34 6.29
C GLY A 346 24.82 -28.26 7.38
N HIS A 347 24.24 -29.41 7.72
CA HIS A 347 23.21 -29.51 8.76
C HIS A 347 23.73 -29.22 10.17
N ASP A 348 25.03 -29.33 10.41
CA ASP A 348 25.64 -29.06 11.72
C ASP A 348 25.80 -27.56 12.02
N ALA A 349 25.98 -26.73 10.99
CA ALA A 349 26.12 -25.29 11.15
C ALA A 349 24.77 -24.54 11.13
N VAL A 350 23.75 -25.15 10.53
CA VAL A 350 22.43 -24.55 10.28
C VAL A 350 21.36 -25.10 11.24
N ALA A 351 20.73 -24.19 11.98
CA ALA A 351 19.53 -24.46 12.76
C ALA A 351 18.29 -24.34 11.88
N GLU A 352 17.73 -25.48 11.46
CA GLU A 352 16.55 -25.50 10.61
C GLU A 352 15.27 -25.52 11.48
N VAL A 353 14.47 -24.46 11.44
CA VAL A 353 13.21 -24.28 12.17
C VAL A 353 12.06 -24.06 11.17
N THR A 354 11.90 -25.03 10.27
CA THR A 354 10.90 -25.03 9.20
C THR A 354 9.70 -25.91 9.55
N GLY A 355 8.64 -25.84 8.74
CA GLY A 355 7.49 -26.75 8.81
C GLY A 355 7.80 -28.19 8.42
N ARG A 356 8.98 -28.48 7.85
CA ARG A 356 9.34 -29.81 7.33
C ARG A 356 9.32 -30.88 8.40
N THR A 357 8.52 -31.91 8.15
CA THR A 357 8.47 -33.17 8.90
C THR A 357 9.53 -34.17 8.43
N LYS A 358 10.12 -33.98 7.24
CA LYS A 358 11.19 -34.83 6.69
C LYS A 358 12.20 -34.01 5.89
N ARG A 359 13.45 -34.47 5.84
CA ARG A 359 14.49 -33.91 4.97
C ARG A 359 15.38 -34.99 4.36
N LEU A 360 15.99 -34.64 3.23
CA LEU A 360 17.01 -35.45 2.58
C LEU A 360 18.38 -35.00 3.10
N VAL A 361 19.20 -35.96 3.50
CA VAL A 361 20.57 -35.73 3.96
C VAL A 361 21.50 -36.57 3.08
N PRO A 362 22.61 -36.04 2.56
CA PRO A 362 23.56 -36.83 1.79
C PRO A 362 24.10 -37.98 2.65
N ASN A 363 24.17 -39.18 2.07
CA ASN A 363 24.90 -40.29 2.64
C ASN A 363 26.35 -40.22 2.13
N GLY A 364 27.32 -40.67 2.93
CA GLY A 364 28.75 -40.60 2.57
C GLY A 364 29.16 -41.45 1.35
N GLN A 365 28.21 -42.06 0.64
CA GLN A 365 28.40 -42.86 -0.56
C GLN A 365 27.75 -42.24 -1.81
N GLY A 366 27.35 -40.97 -1.76
CA GLY A 366 26.82 -40.22 -2.90
C GLY A 366 25.31 -40.35 -3.13
N GLY A 367 24.58 -41.13 -2.32
CA GLY A 367 23.12 -41.18 -2.32
C GLY A 367 22.50 -40.30 -1.24
N GLN A 368 21.17 -40.34 -1.08
CA GLN A 368 20.46 -39.60 -0.04
C GLN A 368 19.94 -40.53 1.07
N LYS A 369 19.69 -39.98 2.25
CA LYS A 369 19.01 -40.62 3.36
C LYS A 369 17.88 -39.73 3.85
N LEU A 370 16.73 -40.34 4.12
CA LEU A 370 15.58 -39.66 4.69
C LEU A 370 15.73 -39.54 6.22
N GLU A 371 15.62 -38.32 6.74
CA GLU A 371 15.59 -38.03 8.18
C GLU A 371 14.22 -37.48 8.56
N SER A 372 13.59 -38.09 9.58
CA SER A 372 12.33 -37.60 10.15
C SER A 372 12.58 -36.47 11.15
N ARG A 373 11.72 -35.46 11.11
CA ARG A 373 11.75 -34.27 11.95
C ARG A 373 10.46 -34.16 12.74
N SER A 374 10.57 -33.65 13.95
CA SER A 374 9.44 -33.41 14.84
C SER A 374 9.46 -31.97 15.34
N THR A 375 8.36 -31.53 15.96
CA THR A 375 8.32 -30.24 16.69
C THR A 375 9.42 -30.16 17.75
N ARG A 376 9.80 -31.28 18.37
CA ARG A 376 10.93 -31.38 19.30
C ARG A 376 12.27 -31.13 18.62
N THR A 377 12.47 -31.66 17.41
CA THR A 377 13.69 -31.40 16.61
C THR A 377 13.86 -29.90 16.38
N SER A 378 12.80 -29.21 15.95
CA SER A 378 12.82 -27.76 15.75
C SER A 378 13.09 -26.96 17.04
N GLN A 379 12.68 -27.47 18.21
CA GLN A 379 13.03 -26.85 19.51
C GLN A 379 14.52 -27.01 19.83
N VAL A 380 15.10 -28.18 19.58
CA VAL A 380 16.53 -28.45 19.79
C VAL A 380 17.38 -27.58 18.85
N GLU A 381 16.99 -27.46 17.58
CA GLU A 381 17.66 -26.59 16.59
C GLU A 381 17.64 -25.11 17.02
N ALA A 382 16.46 -24.62 17.44
CA ALA A 382 16.34 -23.25 17.96
C ALA A 382 17.20 -23.04 19.22
N ALA A 383 17.20 -24.00 20.15
CA ALA A 383 18.02 -23.93 21.36
C ALA A 383 19.52 -23.92 21.02
N ALA A 384 19.96 -24.73 20.05
CA ALA A 384 21.35 -24.76 19.58
C ALA A 384 21.79 -23.41 18.99
N PHE A 385 20.89 -22.73 18.25
CA PHE A 385 21.14 -21.37 17.77
C PHE A 385 21.26 -20.35 18.91
N MET A 386 20.32 -20.39 19.87
CA MET A 386 20.32 -19.47 21.02
C MET A 386 21.51 -19.72 21.98
N ALA A 387 22.02 -20.95 22.03
CA ALA A 387 23.23 -21.32 22.75
C ALA A 387 24.53 -20.93 22.01
N GLY A 388 24.46 -20.61 20.72
CA GLY A 388 25.60 -20.26 19.87
C GLY A 388 26.34 -21.44 19.28
N ALA A 389 25.85 -22.67 19.50
CA ALA A 389 26.40 -23.88 18.89
C ALA A 389 26.20 -23.88 17.36
N LYS A 390 25.07 -23.31 16.91
CA LYS A 390 24.81 -23.00 15.50
C LYS A 390 24.69 -21.49 15.33
N ARG A 391 25.26 -20.93 14.27
CA ARG A 391 25.25 -19.47 14.00
C ARG A 391 24.40 -19.06 12.80
N ILE A 392 23.83 -20.03 12.10
CA ILE A 392 22.87 -19.82 11.01
C ILE A 392 21.54 -20.41 11.46
N LEU A 393 20.44 -19.68 11.34
CA LEU A 393 19.09 -20.21 11.56
C LEU A 393 18.24 -19.94 10.33
N ILE A 394 17.52 -20.95 9.84
CA ILE A 394 16.59 -20.83 8.73
C ILE A 394 15.19 -21.19 9.24
N PHE A 395 14.20 -20.33 9.05
CA PHE A 395 12.83 -20.60 9.49
C PHE A 395 11.78 -20.28 8.42
N SER A 396 10.63 -20.94 8.55
CA SER A 396 9.41 -20.62 7.81
C SER A 396 8.26 -20.29 8.76
N ASP A 397 7.20 -19.62 8.27
CA ASP A 397 6.04 -19.23 9.08
C ASP A 397 5.48 -20.40 9.90
N ALA A 398 5.31 -21.57 9.26
CA ALA A 398 4.80 -22.78 9.90
C ALA A 398 5.72 -23.29 11.03
N GLY A 399 7.04 -23.24 10.84
CA GLY A 399 8.02 -23.70 11.83
C GLY A 399 8.31 -22.68 12.95
N GLY A 400 8.24 -21.39 12.63
CA GLY A 400 8.62 -20.28 13.52
C GLY A 400 7.50 -19.75 14.41
N THR A 401 6.27 -20.25 14.25
CA THR A 401 5.11 -19.80 15.03
C THR A 401 5.38 -19.91 16.53
N GLY A 402 5.13 -18.82 17.27
CA GLY A 402 5.31 -18.74 18.72
C GLY A 402 6.77 -18.67 19.22
N ARG A 403 7.79 -18.66 18.35
CA ARG A 403 9.21 -18.67 18.74
C ARG A 403 9.85 -17.29 18.66
N SER A 404 11.01 -17.14 19.31
CA SER A 404 11.84 -15.96 19.21
C SER A 404 13.33 -16.31 19.14
N TYR A 405 14.06 -15.55 18.32
CA TYR A 405 15.47 -15.76 17.96
C TYR A 405 16.32 -14.50 18.21
N HIS A 406 15.78 -13.50 18.91
CA HIS A 406 16.50 -12.28 19.25
C HIS A 406 17.73 -12.57 20.12
N ALA A 407 18.71 -11.67 20.11
CA ALA A 407 19.88 -11.75 20.97
C ALA A 407 19.51 -11.38 22.41
N SER A 408 18.74 -12.23 23.11
CA SER A 408 18.30 -11.97 24.49
C SER A 408 19.46 -11.93 25.48
N TYR A 409 19.37 -11.11 26.52
CA TYR A 409 20.30 -11.17 27.66
C TYR A 409 20.24 -12.51 28.41
N ASP A 410 19.13 -13.25 28.29
CA ASP A 410 18.93 -14.55 28.95
C ASP A 410 19.62 -15.72 28.23
N VAL A 411 20.22 -15.49 27.06
CA VAL A 411 20.86 -16.55 26.27
C VAL A 411 22.35 -16.30 26.06
N LYS A 412 23.10 -17.37 25.76
CA LYS A 412 24.55 -17.30 25.53
C LYS A 412 24.89 -16.59 24.21
N ASN A 413 24.15 -16.87 23.14
CA ASN A 413 24.40 -16.22 21.86
C ASN A 413 23.79 -14.82 21.84
N GLN A 414 24.59 -13.82 22.19
CA GLN A 414 24.20 -12.41 22.19
C GLN A 414 24.74 -11.64 20.96
N GLN A 415 25.24 -12.35 19.93
CA GLN A 415 25.75 -11.73 18.70
C GLN A 415 24.65 -10.98 17.94
N GLN A 416 25.01 -9.90 17.23
CA GLN A 416 24.06 -9.18 16.38
C GLN A 416 23.37 -10.15 15.40
N ARG A 417 22.04 -10.06 15.31
CA ARG A 417 21.25 -10.87 14.37
C ARG A 417 21.21 -10.17 13.02
N VAL A 418 21.77 -10.79 11.99
CA VAL A 418 21.57 -10.36 10.60
C VAL A 418 20.40 -11.14 10.03
N HIS A 419 19.25 -10.49 9.90
CA HIS A 419 18.04 -11.09 9.37
C HIS A 419 17.97 -10.90 7.85
N LEU A 420 18.20 -11.97 7.10
CA LEU A 420 18.02 -12.03 5.66
C LEU A 420 16.58 -12.43 5.35
N LEU A 421 15.77 -11.50 4.86
CA LEU A 421 14.41 -11.77 4.39
C LEU A 421 14.49 -12.22 2.94
N LEU A 422 14.58 -13.54 2.72
CA LEU A 422 14.81 -14.13 1.40
C LEU A 422 13.52 -14.20 0.58
N GLU A 423 12.45 -14.65 1.24
CA GLU A 423 11.11 -14.75 0.67
C GLU A 423 10.13 -14.08 1.63
N PRO A 424 9.62 -12.88 1.29
CA PRO A 424 8.71 -12.14 2.16
C PRO A 424 7.27 -12.67 2.13
N GLY A 425 6.94 -13.53 1.18
CA GLY A 425 5.59 -14.01 0.93
C GLY A 425 4.67 -12.94 0.35
N TRP A 426 3.43 -13.34 0.04
CA TRP A 426 2.43 -12.49 -0.61
C TRP A 426 1.73 -11.51 0.35
N ARG A 427 1.90 -11.72 1.65
CA ARG A 427 1.28 -10.96 2.73
C ARG A 427 2.36 -10.31 3.56
N ALA A 428 2.57 -9.01 3.35
CA ALA A 428 3.65 -8.28 4.02
C ALA A 428 3.48 -8.22 5.57
N ASP A 429 2.28 -8.48 6.10
CA ASP A 429 2.02 -8.64 7.53
C ASP A 429 2.72 -9.88 8.09
N ARG A 430 2.78 -10.97 7.32
CA ARG A 430 3.52 -12.18 7.70
C ARG A 430 5.03 -11.95 7.65
N ALA A 431 5.53 -11.25 6.62
CA ALA A 431 6.94 -10.85 6.53
C ALA A 431 7.38 -10.12 7.81
N ILE A 432 6.58 -9.13 8.23
CA ILE A 432 6.80 -8.33 9.45
C ILE A 432 6.77 -9.18 10.72
N GLN A 433 5.80 -10.08 10.86
CA GLN A 433 5.74 -11.00 11.98
C GLN A 433 7.01 -11.86 12.08
N GLY A 434 7.62 -12.20 10.93
CA GLY A 434 8.92 -12.85 10.85
C GLY A 434 10.07 -11.99 11.37
N LEU A 435 10.15 -10.70 10.99
CA LEU A 435 11.15 -9.76 11.52
C LEU A 435 11.04 -9.58 13.04
N GLY A 436 9.80 -9.60 13.57
CA GLY A 436 9.53 -9.62 15.01
C GLY A 436 10.04 -10.86 15.74
N ARG A 437 10.54 -11.88 15.05
CA ARG A 437 11.18 -13.05 15.69
C ARG A 437 12.58 -12.71 16.19
N THR A 438 13.28 -11.82 15.50
CA THR A 438 14.66 -11.38 15.85
C THR A 438 14.72 -10.04 16.55
N HIS A 439 13.62 -9.29 16.60
CA HIS A 439 13.51 -8.00 17.29
C HIS A 439 12.49 -8.07 18.43
N ARG A 440 12.97 -8.03 19.67
CA ARG A 440 12.14 -8.14 20.90
C ARG A 440 12.65 -7.21 22.00
N THR A 441 11.83 -6.99 23.03
CA THR A 441 12.32 -6.41 24.28
C THR A 441 13.41 -7.30 24.90
N HIS A 442 14.26 -6.72 25.75
CA HIS A 442 15.31 -7.44 26.46
C HIS A 442 16.42 -8.05 25.56
N GLN A 443 16.69 -7.44 24.41
CA GLN A 443 17.80 -7.81 23.54
C GLN A 443 19.11 -7.07 23.88
N ALA A 444 20.23 -7.79 23.86
CA ALA A 444 21.58 -7.28 24.03
C ALA A 444 22.06 -6.45 22.84
N THR A 445 21.63 -6.81 21.64
CA THR A 445 21.96 -6.10 20.40
C THR A 445 20.74 -6.00 19.49
N THR A 446 20.59 -4.87 18.81
CA THR A 446 19.57 -4.67 17.78
C THR A 446 19.92 -5.44 16.50
N PRO A 447 18.93 -5.98 15.77
CA PRO A 447 19.17 -6.68 14.52
C PRO A 447 19.54 -5.74 13.37
N LEU A 448 20.22 -6.30 12.38
CA LEU A 448 20.37 -5.75 11.02
C LEU A 448 19.38 -6.47 10.11
N PHE A 449 18.42 -5.74 9.55
CA PHE A 449 17.43 -6.28 8.62
C PHE A 449 17.87 -6.08 7.18
N ARG A 450 17.94 -7.18 6.42
CA ARG A 450 18.33 -7.16 5.01
C ARG A 450 17.33 -7.91 4.14
N PRO A 451 16.31 -7.21 3.59
CA PRO A 451 15.53 -7.73 2.48
C PRO A 451 16.44 -8.09 1.31
N VAL A 452 16.25 -9.28 0.74
CA VAL A 452 17.05 -9.75 -0.39
C VAL A 452 16.23 -9.66 -1.67
N THR A 453 16.70 -8.85 -2.62
CA THR A 453 15.98 -8.51 -3.85
C THR A 453 16.85 -8.75 -5.07
N THR A 454 16.24 -8.82 -6.25
CA THR A 454 16.95 -8.78 -7.53
C THR A 454 16.75 -7.45 -8.25
N ASN A 455 17.48 -7.23 -9.35
CA ASN A 455 17.21 -6.18 -10.32
C ASN A 455 16.06 -6.51 -11.30
N CYS A 456 15.37 -7.65 -11.14
CA CYS A 456 14.19 -8.01 -11.94
C CYS A 456 13.00 -7.11 -11.60
N LYS A 457 12.50 -6.35 -12.58
CA LYS A 457 11.40 -5.40 -12.36
C LYS A 457 10.09 -6.09 -11.97
N GLY A 458 9.82 -7.31 -12.45
CA GLY A 458 8.67 -8.11 -12.00
C GLY A 458 8.68 -8.45 -10.51
N GLU A 459 9.83 -8.36 -9.82
CA GLU A 459 9.93 -8.54 -8.38
C GLU A 459 9.63 -7.25 -7.58
N LEU A 460 9.59 -6.07 -8.23
CA LEU A 460 9.43 -4.77 -7.57
C LEU A 460 8.22 -4.69 -6.66
N ARG A 461 7.09 -5.31 -7.04
CA ARG A 461 5.88 -5.34 -6.22
C ARG A 461 6.18 -5.83 -4.80
N PHE A 462 6.96 -6.90 -4.67
CA PHE A 462 7.24 -7.49 -3.36
C PHE A 462 8.05 -6.51 -2.52
N THR A 463 9.09 -5.93 -3.11
CA THR A 463 9.97 -4.98 -2.44
C THR A 463 9.24 -3.70 -2.02
N SER A 464 8.41 -3.11 -2.89
CA SER A 464 7.70 -1.86 -2.61
C SER A 464 6.63 -2.02 -1.52
N THR A 465 5.87 -3.13 -1.52
CA THR A 465 4.90 -3.40 -0.45
C THR A 465 5.58 -3.61 0.91
N ILE A 466 6.72 -4.31 0.97
CA ILE A 466 7.44 -4.55 2.24
C ILE A 466 8.09 -3.28 2.75
N ALA A 467 8.76 -2.51 1.88
CA ALA A 467 9.38 -1.25 2.23
C ALA A 467 8.36 -0.28 2.84
N ARG A 468 7.22 -0.10 2.17
CA ARG A 468 6.10 0.69 2.71
C ARG A 468 5.63 0.18 4.07
N ARG A 469 5.46 -1.14 4.22
CA ARG A 469 4.97 -1.67 5.50
C ARG A 469 6.01 -1.53 6.62
N LEU A 470 7.30 -1.65 6.33
CA LEU A 470 8.40 -1.34 7.25
C LEU A 470 8.36 0.12 7.71
N ASP A 471 8.16 1.06 6.79
CA ASP A 471 8.01 2.48 7.13
C ASP A 471 6.73 2.75 7.95
N SER A 472 5.64 2.04 7.64
CA SER A 472 4.35 2.22 8.32
C SER A 472 4.29 1.63 9.74
N LEU A 473 5.17 0.67 10.08
CA LEU A 473 5.16 -0.02 11.37
C LEU A 473 5.45 0.91 12.55
N GLY A 474 6.37 1.87 12.36
CA GLY A 474 6.65 2.91 13.34
C GLY A 474 5.51 3.93 13.45
N ALA A 475 4.93 4.30 12.30
CA ALA A 475 3.88 5.30 12.15
C ALA A 475 2.57 4.94 12.88
N LEU A 476 2.02 3.76 12.58
CA LEU A 476 0.65 3.36 12.92
C LEU A 476 0.52 2.92 14.39
N THR A 477 1.61 2.44 15.00
CA THR A 477 1.59 1.98 16.39
C THR A 477 1.80 3.12 17.39
N ARG A 478 2.47 4.19 17.00
CA ARG A 478 2.80 5.34 17.87
C ARG A 478 1.92 6.56 17.63
N GLY A 479 1.34 6.73 16.44
CA GLY A 479 0.75 8.00 16.00
C GLY A 479 1.81 9.05 15.64
N GLN A 480 3.04 8.59 15.37
CA GLN A 480 4.23 9.39 15.03
C GLN A 480 5.19 8.56 14.16
N ARG A 481 5.57 9.11 12.99
CA ARG A 481 6.47 8.49 11.99
C ARG A 481 7.97 8.58 12.30
N GLN A 482 8.40 9.15 13.42
CA GLN A 482 9.83 9.40 13.69
C GLN A 482 10.64 8.17 14.14
N THR A 483 10.52 7.03 13.45
CA THR A 483 11.50 5.95 13.61
C THR A 483 11.98 5.45 12.26
N GLY A 484 13.10 6.01 11.79
CA GLY A 484 14.09 5.27 11.00
C GLY A 484 13.99 5.31 9.48
N GLY A 485 12.90 5.79 8.88
CA GLY A 485 12.81 5.96 7.43
C GLY A 485 13.47 7.25 6.97
N GLN A 486 14.80 7.28 6.88
CA GLN A 486 15.53 8.33 6.16
C GLN A 486 15.08 8.32 4.69
N ASN A 487 14.12 9.16 4.26
CA ASN A 487 13.80 9.41 2.84
C ASN A 487 14.00 8.20 1.91
N LEU A 488 13.58 7.01 2.35
CA LEU A 488 14.20 5.79 1.82
C LEU A 488 13.66 5.47 0.42
N PHE A 489 12.50 6.05 0.06
CA PHE A 489 11.82 5.83 -1.21
C PHE A 489 11.01 7.04 -1.70
N ASP A 490 10.96 7.19 -3.02
CA ASP A 490 10.16 8.20 -3.73
C ASP A 490 8.67 7.77 -3.73
N PRO A 491 7.69 8.69 -3.54
CA PRO A 491 6.27 8.39 -3.76
C PRO A 491 5.96 7.69 -5.10
N ALA A 492 6.75 7.92 -6.15
CA ALA A 492 6.63 7.25 -7.44
C ALA A 492 6.93 5.74 -7.39
N ASP A 493 7.70 5.27 -6.41
CA ASP A 493 7.99 3.84 -6.21
C ASP A 493 6.81 3.08 -5.56
N ASN A 494 5.75 3.80 -5.14
CA ASN A 494 4.54 3.22 -4.57
C ASN A 494 3.57 2.73 -5.65
N LEU A 495 3.79 1.50 -6.10
CA LEU A 495 2.93 0.80 -7.08
C LEU A 495 1.52 0.46 -6.57
N GLU A 496 1.20 0.70 -5.29
CA GLU A 496 -0.15 0.48 -4.74
C GLU A 496 -1.00 1.77 -4.69
N SER A 497 -0.38 2.93 -4.98
CA SER A 497 -1.03 4.25 -4.94
C SER A 497 -2.16 4.39 -5.95
N ASP A 498 -3.09 5.32 -5.68
CA ASP A 498 -4.14 5.66 -6.63
C ASP A 498 -3.57 6.25 -7.94
N TYR A 499 -2.43 6.94 -7.85
CA TYR A 499 -1.67 7.38 -9.02
C TYR A 499 -1.20 6.20 -9.88
N ALA A 500 -0.67 5.13 -9.26
CA ALA A 500 -0.26 3.92 -9.97
C ALA A 500 -1.44 3.16 -10.60
N ARG A 501 -2.59 3.11 -9.92
CA ARG A 501 -3.81 2.50 -10.48
C ARG A 501 -4.32 3.30 -11.68
N ALA A 502 -4.38 4.63 -11.58
CA ALA A 502 -4.78 5.49 -12.69
C ALA A 502 -3.78 5.41 -13.85
N ALA A 503 -2.48 5.39 -13.56
CA ALA A 503 -1.44 5.21 -14.57
C ALA A 503 -1.60 3.90 -15.34
N LEU A 504 -2.00 2.83 -14.67
CA LEU A 504 -2.20 1.52 -15.31
C LEU A 504 -3.38 1.54 -16.28
N VAL A 505 -4.49 2.20 -15.91
CA VAL A 505 -5.65 2.36 -16.80
C VAL A 505 -5.22 3.09 -18.07
N THR A 506 -4.48 4.19 -17.94
CA THR A 506 -3.91 4.90 -19.10
C THR A 506 -2.97 4.02 -19.91
N TRP A 507 -2.09 3.26 -19.25
CA TRP A 507 -1.17 2.33 -19.93
C TRP A 507 -1.94 1.32 -20.81
N PHE A 508 -3.06 0.76 -20.32
CA PHE A 508 -3.91 -0.13 -21.13
C PHE A 508 -4.54 0.58 -22.34
N HIS A 509 -5.00 1.82 -22.19
CA HIS A 509 -5.54 2.59 -23.32
C HIS A 509 -4.47 2.89 -24.37
N LEU A 510 -3.25 3.22 -23.94
CA LEU A 510 -2.11 3.44 -24.84
C LEU A 510 -1.68 2.16 -25.55
N LEU A 511 -1.73 1.01 -24.87
CA LEU A 511 -1.47 -0.31 -25.46
C LEU A 511 -2.45 -0.60 -26.60
N ARG A 512 -3.75 -0.38 -26.36
CA ARG A 512 -4.79 -0.55 -27.39
C ARG A 512 -4.60 0.42 -28.56
N ALA A 513 -4.22 1.66 -28.27
CA ALA A 513 -3.97 2.67 -29.29
C ALA A 513 -2.68 2.43 -30.10
N GLY A 514 -1.89 1.40 -29.76
CA GLY A 514 -0.63 1.08 -30.45
C GLY A 514 0.46 2.13 -30.23
N LYS A 515 0.39 2.88 -29.12
CA LYS A 515 1.31 3.99 -28.83
C LYS A 515 2.49 3.60 -27.94
N LEU A 516 2.42 2.42 -27.32
CA LEU A 516 3.51 1.87 -26.53
C LEU A 516 4.57 1.23 -27.43
N LYS A 517 5.83 1.33 -27.03
CA LYS A 517 6.98 0.75 -27.73
C LYS A 517 7.34 -0.63 -27.19
N SER A 518 7.00 -0.90 -25.93
CA SER A 518 7.34 -2.13 -25.22
C SER A 518 6.70 -3.38 -25.85
N THR A 519 5.42 -3.32 -26.18
CA THR A 519 4.64 -4.43 -26.75
C THR A 519 3.38 -3.88 -27.43
N ASN A 520 2.62 -4.78 -28.07
CA ASN A 520 1.32 -4.48 -28.66
C ASN A 520 0.23 -5.28 -27.94
N LEU A 521 -1.04 -4.89 -28.14
CA LEU A 521 -2.18 -5.51 -27.48
C LEU A 521 -2.19 -7.05 -27.64
N GLY A 522 -2.02 -7.55 -28.86
CA GLY A 522 -2.08 -8.98 -29.15
C GLY A 522 -0.97 -9.79 -28.47
N ASP A 523 0.29 -9.33 -28.53
CA ASP A 523 1.40 -10.01 -27.86
C ASP A 523 1.25 -9.96 -26.32
N PHE A 524 0.80 -8.83 -25.78
CA PHE A 524 0.56 -8.69 -24.35
C PHE A 524 -0.54 -9.62 -23.85
N GLU A 525 -1.71 -9.67 -24.51
CA GLU A 525 -2.81 -10.57 -24.13
C GLU A 525 -2.38 -12.04 -24.26
N LYS A 526 -1.67 -12.39 -25.34
CA LYS A 526 -1.16 -13.74 -25.58
C LYS A 526 -0.23 -14.23 -24.47
N ARG A 527 0.70 -13.39 -24.00
CA ARG A 527 1.67 -13.74 -22.93
C ARG A 527 1.06 -13.65 -21.53
N SER A 528 0.20 -12.66 -21.29
CA SER A 528 -0.37 -12.40 -19.96
C SER A 528 -1.61 -13.24 -19.63
N GLY A 529 -2.34 -13.70 -20.64
CA GLY A 529 -3.66 -14.31 -20.47
C GLY A 529 -4.71 -13.36 -19.92
N LEU A 530 -4.49 -12.05 -20.07
CA LEU A 530 -5.48 -11.03 -19.75
C LEU A 530 -6.28 -10.73 -21.01
N THR A 531 -7.58 -10.55 -20.82
CA THR A 531 -8.47 -10.00 -21.84
C THR A 531 -8.68 -8.54 -21.48
N LEU A 532 -8.21 -7.66 -22.35
CA LEU A 532 -8.29 -6.21 -22.25
C LEU A 532 -9.29 -5.65 -23.27
N ALA A 533 -9.47 -6.33 -24.41
CA ALA A 533 -10.47 -5.97 -25.40
C ALA A 533 -11.42 -7.14 -25.74
N ASP A 534 -12.64 -6.81 -26.15
CA ASP A 534 -13.62 -7.76 -26.69
C ASP A 534 -13.33 -8.13 -28.16
N LYS A 535 -14.22 -8.95 -28.75
CA LYS A 535 -14.09 -9.42 -30.15
C LYS A 535 -14.15 -8.28 -31.18
N ASP A 536 -14.77 -7.16 -30.83
CA ASP A 536 -14.86 -5.96 -31.67
C ASP A 536 -13.69 -4.99 -31.42
N GLY A 537 -12.76 -5.39 -30.56
CA GLY A 537 -11.57 -4.62 -30.20
C GLY A 537 -11.88 -3.47 -29.26
N VAL A 538 -13.03 -3.45 -28.57
CA VAL A 538 -13.41 -2.47 -27.54
C VAL A 538 -12.88 -2.88 -26.18
N MET A 539 -12.34 -1.92 -25.41
CA MET A 539 -11.84 -2.22 -24.07
C MET A 539 -12.96 -2.75 -23.19
N VAL A 540 -12.67 -3.81 -22.43
CA VAL A 540 -13.60 -4.34 -21.44
C VAL A 540 -13.84 -3.31 -20.33
N GLU A 541 -15.06 -3.28 -19.80
CA GLU A 541 -15.47 -2.33 -18.76
C GLU A 541 -14.64 -2.51 -17.48
N ASP A 542 -14.47 -3.77 -17.05
CA ASP A 542 -13.69 -4.14 -15.87
C ASP A 542 -12.25 -4.50 -16.23
N LEU A 543 -11.38 -3.50 -16.29
CA LEU A 543 -9.96 -3.71 -16.56
C LEU A 543 -9.24 -4.44 -15.40
N PRO A 544 -8.20 -5.25 -15.70
CA PRO A 544 -7.46 -5.98 -14.68
C PRO A 544 -6.84 -5.05 -13.63
N PRO A 545 -6.99 -5.33 -12.32
CA PRO A 545 -6.37 -4.51 -11.28
C PRO A 545 -4.85 -4.67 -11.30
N ILE A 546 -4.14 -3.66 -10.78
CA ILE A 546 -2.67 -3.60 -10.76
C ILE A 546 -1.99 -4.83 -10.19
N GLN A 547 -2.58 -5.44 -9.16
CA GLN A 547 -2.06 -6.67 -8.57
C GLN A 547 -2.09 -7.85 -9.55
N ARG A 548 -3.16 -7.94 -10.36
CA ARG A 548 -3.28 -8.98 -11.38
C ARG A 548 -2.30 -8.72 -12.52
N TRP A 549 -2.15 -7.46 -12.94
CA TRP A 549 -1.20 -7.04 -13.97
C TRP A 549 0.26 -7.34 -13.59
N LEU A 550 0.72 -6.90 -12.41
CA LEU A 550 2.07 -7.17 -11.89
C LEU A 550 2.37 -8.68 -11.83
N ASN A 551 1.39 -9.47 -11.40
CA ASN A 551 1.51 -10.92 -11.32
C ASN A 551 1.65 -11.62 -12.68
N ARG A 552 1.16 -11.00 -13.76
CA ARG A 552 1.33 -11.54 -15.12
C ARG A 552 2.70 -11.19 -15.69
N ILE A 553 3.16 -9.97 -15.47
CA ILE A 553 4.46 -9.49 -15.98
C ILE A 553 5.63 -10.26 -15.35
N LEU A 554 5.49 -10.77 -14.13
CA LEU A 554 6.50 -11.63 -13.50
C LEU A 554 6.91 -12.85 -14.36
N ALA A 555 6.11 -13.28 -15.33
CA ALA A 555 6.45 -14.41 -16.19
C ALA A 555 6.94 -13.99 -17.59
N PHE A 556 7.26 -12.72 -17.81
CA PHE A 556 7.72 -12.20 -19.11
C PHE A 556 9.25 -12.22 -19.18
N PRO A 557 9.88 -12.22 -20.36
CA PRO A 557 11.33 -12.04 -20.47
C PRO A 557 11.81 -10.75 -19.79
N ILE A 558 12.97 -10.77 -19.14
CA ILE A 558 13.49 -9.67 -18.29
C ILE A 558 13.54 -8.34 -19.05
N ARG A 559 14.00 -8.36 -20.32
CA ARG A 559 14.05 -7.15 -21.15
C ARG A 559 12.67 -6.55 -21.36
N LEU A 560 11.68 -7.39 -21.68
CA LEU A 560 10.31 -6.95 -21.91
C LEU A 560 9.69 -6.39 -20.63
N GLN A 561 9.91 -7.06 -19.48
CA GLN A 561 9.49 -6.52 -18.19
C GLN A 561 10.05 -5.12 -17.98
N ASN A 562 11.36 -4.92 -18.19
CA ASN A 562 12.01 -3.65 -17.95
C ASN A 562 11.40 -2.53 -18.80
N THR A 563 11.19 -2.75 -20.10
CA THR A 563 10.61 -1.73 -20.98
C THR A 563 9.14 -1.41 -20.64
N ILE A 564 8.33 -2.42 -20.26
CA ILE A 564 6.96 -2.18 -19.78
C ILE A 564 6.97 -1.34 -18.50
N PHE A 565 7.86 -1.66 -17.55
CA PHE A 565 7.96 -0.93 -16.29
C PHE A 565 8.49 0.49 -16.49
N GLU A 566 9.38 0.73 -17.46
CA GLU A 566 9.84 2.07 -17.82
C GLU A 566 8.65 2.96 -18.25
N GLU A 567 7.87 2.52 -19.24
CA GLU A 567 6.68 3.26 -19.72
C GLU A 567 5.65 3.47 -18.59
N PHE A 568 5.43 2.45 -17.76
CA PHE A 568 4.48 2.52 -16.65
C PHE A 568 4.93 3.50 -15.55
N LEU A 569 6.20 3.47 -15.17
CA LEU A 569 6.76 4.38 -14.16
C LEU A 569 6.76 5.84 -14.66
N GLU A 570 7.01 6.09 -15.94
CA GLU A 570 6.88 7.43 -16.54
C GLU A 570 5.46 7.99 -16.39
N LEU A 571 4.42 7.16 -16.55
CA LEU A 571 3.02 7.54 -16.35
C LEU A 571 2.68 7.83 -14.88
N ILE A 572 3.34 7.13 -13.93
CA ILE A 572 3.19 7.40 -12.50
C ILE A 572 3.84 8.75 -12.17
N GLU A 573 5.07 8.96 -12.62
CA GLU A 573 5.80 10.21 -12.38
C GLU A 573 5.05 11.43 -12.91
N ALA A 574 4.47 11.32 -14.11
CA ALA A 574 3.64 12.38 -14.69
C ALA A 574 2.46 12.75 -13.78
N ARG A 575 1.80 11.76 -13.19
CA ARG A 575 0.65 11.95 -12.29
C ARG A 575 1.07 12.49 -10.93
N VAL A 576 2.15 11.97 -10.35
CA VAL A 576 2.69 12.45 -9.09
C VAL A 576 3.16 13.90 -9.22
N ALA A 577 3.79 14.26 -10.34
CA ALA A 577 4.17 15.64 -10.63
C ALA A 577 2.93 16.53 -10.76
N ALA A 578 1.92 16.12 -11.54
CA ALA A 578 0.67 16.89 -11.68
C ALA A 578 -0.05 17.08 -10.34
N ALA A 579 -0.09 16.05 -9.49
CA ALA A 579 -0.69 16.14 -8.16
C ALA A 579 0.11 17.04 -7.21
N ARG A 580 1.46 16.99 -7.31
CA ARG A 580 2.35 17.88 -6.56
C ARG A 580 2.13 19.34 -6.96
N ASP A 581 2.08 19.62 -8.25
CA ASP A 581 1.84 20.96 -8.78
C ASP A 581 0.45 21.49 -8.41
N ALA A 582 -0.55 20.60 -8.34
CA ALA A 582 -1.90 20.92 -7.88
C ALA A 582 -2.04 21.00 -6.36
N GLY A 583 -0.99 20.71 -5.57
CA GLY A 583 -1.06 20.66 -4.10
C GLY A 583 -1.97 19.56 -3.54
N THR A 584 -2.26 18.53 -4.32
CA THR A 584 -3.17 17.41 -3.98
C THR A 584 -2.44 16.09 -3.73
N LEU A 585 -1.09 16.11 -3.62
CA LEU A 585 -0.28 14.92 -3.39
C LEU A 585 -0.41 14.41 -1.95
N ASP A 586 -1.00 13.22 -1.76
CA ASP A 586 -1.10 12.60 -0.42
C ASP A 586 0.22 11.92 -0.01
N LEU A 587 0.99 12.58 0.88
CA LEU A 587 2.21 12.04 1.50
C LEU A 587 1.95 11.42 2.90
N GLY A 588 0.71 11.38 3.37
CA GLY A 588 0.34 11.05 4.75
C GLY A 588 0.39 12.28 5.67
N VAL A 589 0.85 12.11 6.93
CA VAL A 589 1.00 13.27 7.83
C VAL A 589 2.16 14.14 7.36
N GLU A 590 1.84 15.30 6.82
CA GLU A 590 2.83 16.28 6.42
C GLU A 590 3.40 16.96 7.67
N THR A 591 4.72 16.81 7.85
CA THR A 591 5.42 17.49 8.95
C THR A 591 5.96 18.81 8.46
N LEU A 592 5.31 19.89 8.87
CA LEU A 592 5.78 21.25 8.68
C LEU A 592 6.80 21.56 9.77
N ALA A 593 8.08 21.38 9.46
CA ALA A 593 9.17 21.83 10.31
C ALA A 593 9.32 23.35 10.17
N VAL A 594 9.12 24.06 11.27
CA VAL A 594 9.19 25.51 11.34
C VAL A 594 10.31 25.92 12.28
N GLU A 595 10.84 27.13 12.12
CA GLU A 595 11.80 27.70 13.07
C GLU A 595 11.08 27.97 14.40
N ARG A 596 9.89 28.56 14.32
CA ARG A 596 9.06 28.90 15.46
C ARG A 596 7.58 28.76 15.12
N ALA A 597 6.80 28.28 16.08
CA ALA A 597 5.35 28.28 16.02
C ALA A 597 4.78 28.87 17.32
N THR A 598 3.90 29.85 17.19
CA THR A 598 3.24 30.51 18.32
C THR A 598 1.74 30.34 18.18
N VAL A 599 1.11 29.70 19.17
CA VAL A 599 -0.35 29.62 19.25
C VAL A 599 -0.87 30.99 19.68
N VAL A 600 -1.65 31.64 18.83
CA VAL A 600 -2.22 32.98 19.03
C VAL A 600 -3.63 32.90 19.60
N ASP A 601 -4.40 31.90 19.19
CA ASP A 601 -5.75 31.62 19.73
C ASP A 601 -5.97 30.11 19.87
N ASP A 602 -6.77 29.72 20.86
CA ASP A 602 -7.20 28.35 21.12
C ASP A 602 -8.70 28.33 21.43
N LEU A 603 -9.50 28.01 20.41
CA LEU A 603 -10.95 27.92 20.53
C LEU A 603 -11.38 26.47 20.76
N ILE A 604 -12.09 26.21 21.86
CA ILE A 604 -12.76 24.93 22.08
C ILE A 604 -13.98 24.82 21.16
N LEU A 605 -13.96 23.82 20.28
CA LEU A 605 -15.03 23.51 19.33
C LEU A 605 -16.10 22.59 19.95
N ARG A 606 -15.68 21.64 20.78
CA ARG A 606 -16.55 20.63 21.41
C ARG A 606 -15.86 20.01 22.62
N THR A 607 -16.66 19.58 23.60
CA THR A 607 -16.19 18.72 24.71
C THR A 607 -16.97 17.42 24.69
N ASP A 608 -16.27 16.29 24.75
CA ASP A 608 -16.88 14.97 24.86
C ASP A 608 -17.48 14.76 26.25
N PRO A 609 -18.78 14.41 26.36
CA PRO A 609 -19.46 14.35 27.66
C PRO A 609 -19.01 13.18 28.54
N ASN A 610 -18.45 12.11 27.95
CA ASN A 610 -18.08 10.90 28.68
C ASN A 610 -16.61 10.93 29.14
N SER A 611 -15.71 11.26 28.23
CA SER A 611 -14.26 11.27 28.47
C SER A 611 -13.71 12.62 28.92
N GLY A 612 -14.45 13.71 28.69
CA GLY A 612 -13.97 15.07 28.91
C GLY A 612 -12.93 15.55 27.88
N ALA A 613 -12.61 14.72 26.87
CA ALA A 613 -11.69 15.10 25.80
C ALA A 613 -12.29 16.22 24.93
N THR A 614 -11.46 17.18 24.53
CA THR A 614 -11.90 18.39 23.83
C THR A 614 -11.42 18.43 22.38
N SER A 615 -12.22 19.04 21.51
CA SER A 615 -11.88 19.42 20.14
C SER A 615 -11.53 20.91 20.14
N HIS A 616 -10.46 21.28 19.45
CA HIS A 616 -9.94 22.65 19.43
C HIS A 616 -9.73 23.15 18.00
N LEU A 617 -9.81 24.46 17.81
CA LEU A 617 -9.31 25.16 16.64
C LEU A 617 -8.21 26.11 17.11
N LEU A 618 -6.96 25.78 16.77
CA LEU A 618 -5.81 26.61 17.08
C LEU A 618 -5.54 27.58 15.94
N THR A 619 -5.28 28.84 16.26
CA THR A 619 -4.67 29.78 15.32
C THR A 619 -3.19 29.87 15.64
N ILE A 620 -2.33 29.50 14.69
CA ILE A 620 -0.88 29.38 14.90
C ILE A 620 -0.17 30.29 13.91
N GLU A 621 0.67 31.19 14.42
CA GLU A 621 1.66 31.91 13.63
C GLU A 621 2.92 31.07 13.51
N ILE A 622 3.35 30.81 12.29
CA ILE A 622 4.53 30.01 11.97
C ILE A 622 5.60 30.87 11.30
N GLU A 623 6.85 30.64 11.68
CA GLU A 623 8.05 31.20 11.05
C GLU A 623 8.84 30.07 10.40
N THR A 624 9.01 30.11 9.08
CA THR A 624 9.79 29.12 8.34
C THR A 624 11.01 29.76 7.70
N LYS A 625 12.16 29.10 7.81
CA LYS A 625 13.40 29.47 7.10
C LYS A 625 13.43 28.77 5.76
N GLN A 626 13.83 29.49 4.71
CA GLN A 626 14.11 28.82 3.44
C GLN A 626 15.35 27.93 3.61
N LYS A 627 15.29 26.68 3.12
CA LYS A 627 16.42 25.74 3.12
C LYS A 627 16.97 25.64 1.71
N PRO A 628 17.86 26.56 1.30
CA PRO A 628 18.40 26.52 -0.04
C PRO A 628 19.38 25.34 -0.21
N VAL A 629 19.43 24.76 -1.40
CA VAL A 629 20.41 23.75 -1.79
C VAL A 629 21.79 24.40 -1.83
N SER A 630 22.71 23.96 -0.97
CA SER A 630 24.08 24.51 -0.88
C SER A 630 24.85 24.35 -2.20
N LEU A 631 25.84 25.22 -2.43
CA LEU A 631 26.75 25.12 -3.57
C LEU A 631 27.46 23.76 -3.66
N GLU A 632 27.97 23.24 -2.54
CA GLU A 632 28.64 21.92 -2.51
C GLU A 632 27.69 20.81 -2.99
N ARG A 633 26.47 20.76 -2.43
CA ARG A 633 25.46 19.77 -2.80
C ARG A 633 25.09 19.84 -4.28
N ILE A 634 24.84 21.04 -4.82
CA ILE A 634 24.45 21.17 -6.23
C ILE A 634 25.60 20.78 -7.17
N MET A 635 26.86 21.05 -6.78
CA MET A 635 28.03 20.61 -7.52
C MET A 635 28.16 19.08 -7.51
N THR A 636 27.93 18.42 -6.38
CA THR A 636 27.90 16.95 -6.32
C THR A 636 26.79 16.37 -7.21
N ILE A 637 25.60 16.97 -7.19
CA ILE A 637 24.49 16.54 -8.07
C ILE A 637 24.90 16.65 -9.53
N ALA A 638 25.56 17.75 -9.93
CA ALA A 638 26.07 17.93 -11.28
C ALA A 638 27.12 16.89 -11.67
N ASP A 639 28.06 16.57 -10.78
CA ASP A 639 29.13 15.59 -11.03
C ASP A 639 28.58 14.15 -11.16
N CYS A 640 27.45 13.84 -10.51
CA CYS A 640 26.78 12.54 -10.58
C CYS A 640 25.68 12.44 -11.67
N SER A 641 25.44 13.51 -12.43
CA SER A 641 24.36 13.58 -13.41
C SER A 641 24.90 13.60 -14.85
N ASP A 642 24.21 12.92 -15.76
CA ASP A 642 24.52 12.97 -17.18
C ASP A 642 23.87 14.20 -17.86
N ARG A 643 24.61 14.84 -18.78
CA ARG A 643 24.13 15.94 -19.66
C ARG A 643 23.64 17.18 -18.90
N VAL A 644 24.50 17.72 -18.05
CA VAL A 644 24.26 18.91 -17.23
C VAL A 644 24.55 20.21 -18.00
N ALA A 645 23.81 21.29 -17.70
CA ALA A 645 24.22 22.64 -18.07
C ALA A 645 23.98 23.65 -16.93
N TRP A 646 24.87 24.63 -16.83
CA TRP A 646 24.79 25.72 -15.87
C TRP A 646 24.06 26.89 -16.51
N LEU A 647 22.89 27.27 -15.99
CA LEU A 647 22.06 28.30 -16.61
C LEU A 647 22.01 29.58 -15.79
N TYR A 648 21.94 30.70 -16.49
CA TYR A 648 21.66 32.02 -15.95
C TYR A 648 20.54 32.67 -16.74
N ASN A 649 19.59 33.30 -16.04
CA ASN A 649 18.46 34.00 -16.65
C ASN A 649 18.74 35.50 -16.71
N ALA A 650 18.90 36.04 -17.91
CA ALA A 650 19.28 37.46 -18.08
C ALA A 650 18.20 38.46 -17.63
N LYS A 651 16.93 38.05 -17.53
CA LYS A 651 15.82 38.93 -17.11
C LYS A 651 15.61 38.93 -15.60
N SER A 652 15.67 37.77 -14.98
CA SER A 652 15.44 37.63 -13.52
C SER A 652 16.73 37.69 -12.70
N HIS A 653 17.89 37.67 -13.37
CA HIS A 653 19.21 37.60 -12.76
C HIS A 653 19.43 36.36 -11.87
N ARG A 654 18.65 35.29 -12.12
CA ARG A 654 18.70 34.04 -11.34
C ARG A 654 19.52 32.97 -12.02
N VAL A 655 20.00 31.99 -11.25
CA VAL A 655 20.70 30.79 -11.76
C VAL A 655 19.89 29.52 -11.56
N ALA A 656 20.11 28.53 -12.43
CA ALA A 656 19.55 27.20 -12.34
C ALA A 656 20.54 26.14 -12.87
N LEU A 657 20.62 24.99 -12.21
CA LEU A 657 21.27 23.81 -12.78
C LEU A 657 20.27 23.08 -13.65
N ARG A 658 20.59 22.85 -14.92
CA ARG A 658 19.81 21.99 -15.79
C ARG A 658 20.36 20.57 -15.73
N VAL A 659 19.54 19.61 -15.31
CA VAL A 659 19.85 18.18 -15.41
C VAL A 659 18.84 17.47 -16.30
N ALA A 660 19.26 16.35 -16.89
CA ALA A 660 18.34 15.48 -17.61
C ALA A 660 17.29 14.92 -16.65
N ALA A 661 16.02 15.17 -16.93
CA ALA A 661 14.92 14.53 -16.23
C ALA A 661 14.36 13.38 -17.07
N ARG A 662 13.72 12.41 -16.41
CA ARG A 662 12.98 11.34 -17.10
C ARG A 662 11.91 11.95 -18.00
N SER A 663 11.75 11.39 -19.19
CA SER A 663 10.71 11.81 -20.13
C SER A 663 9.35 11.62 -19.49
N ILE A 664 8.39 12.49 -19.82
CA ILE A 664 6.99 12.28 -19.44
C ILE A 664 6.25 11.75 -20.67
N MET A 665 5.52 10.67 -20.48
CA MET A 665 4.49 10.22 -21.41
C MET A 665 3.16 10.88 -21.05
N LEU A 666 2.56 11.57 -22.02
CA LEU A 666 1.22 12.14 -21.90
C LEU A 666 0.16 11.06 -22.10
N ASP A 667 -1.10 11.36 -21.72
CA ASP A 667 -2.23 10.45 -21.93
C ASP A 667 -2.52 10.16 -23.42
N ASP A 668 -1.95 10.95 -24.33
CA ASP A 668 -1.99 10.70 -25.77
C ASP A 668 -0.81 9.85 -26.27
N GLY A 669 0.03 9.29 -25.39
CA GLY A 669 1.17 8.44 -25.73
C GLY A 669 2.36 9.16 -26.33
N SER A 670 2.28 10.48 -26.54
CA SER A 670 3.44 11.26 -26.90
C SER A 670 4.36 11.38 -25.68
N SER A 671 5.65 11.18 -25.91
CA SER A 671 6.69 11.40 -24.90
C SER A 671 7.46 12.66 -25.28
N PHE A 672 7.57 13.61 -24.36
CA PHE A 672 8.46 14.75 -24.56
C PHE A 672 9.62 14.69 -23.58
N ARG A 673 10.79 15.13 -24.06
CA ARG A 673 11.96 15.27 -23.21
C ARG A 673 11.80 16.52 -22.36
N ARG A 674 12.12 16.41 -21.09
CA ARG A 674 12.16 17.54 -20.17
C ARG A 674 13.50 17.63 -19.47
N PHE A 675 13.76 18.81 -18.94
CA PHE A 675 14.86 19.06 -18.03
C PHE A 675 14.31 19.45 -16.66
N GLU A 676 15.05 19.11 -15.63
CA GLU A 676 14.85 19.70 -14.31
C GLU A 676 15.77 20.91 -14.18
N LEU A 677 15.18 22.06 -13.90
CA LEU A 677 15.86 23.28 -13.50
C LEU A 677 15.87 23.33 -11.98
N ILE A 678 17.01 22.97 -11.40
CA ILE A 678 17.22 23.03 -9.97
C ILE A 678 17.69 24.44 -9.64
N ARG A 679 17.00 25.13 -8.74
CA ARG A 679 17.37 26.43 -8.17
C ARG A 679 17.65 26.30 -6.67
N PRO A 680 18.25 27.31 -6.03
CA PRO A 680 18.56 27.22 -4.60
C PRO A 680 17.34 26.86 -3.75
N THR A 681 16.18 27.46 -3.99
CA THR A 681 14.99 27.30 -3.14
C THR A 681 13.83 26.56 -3.78
N ARG A 682 13.95 26.18 -5.05
CA ARG A 682 12.88 25.53 -5.81
C ARG A 682 13.43 24.66 -6.92
N HIS A 683 12.61 23.72 -7.37
CA HIS A 683 12.89 22.89 -8.54
C HIS A 683 11.75 23.12 -9.52
N GLU A 684 12.06 23.16 -10.81
CA GLU A 684 11.08 23.42 -11.85
C GLU A 684 11.35 22.47 -13.02
N TYR A 685 10.32 21.78 -13.50
CA TYR A 685 10.43 20.96 -14.69
C TYR A 685 10.01 21.78 -15.90
N ILE A 686 10.83 21.74 -16.95
CA ILE A 686 10.55 22.46 -18.20
C ILE A 686 10.73 21.52 -19.38
N ARG A 687 9.88 21.64 -20.41
CA ARG A 687 10.06 20.88 -21.65
C ARG A 687 11.33 21.34 -22.35
N ALA A 688 11.98 20.42 -23.05
CA ALA A 688 13.19 20.75 -23.79
C ALA A 688 12.95 21.86 -24.82
N ASP A 689 11.78 21.85 -25.46
CA ASP A 689 11.40 22.85 -26.46
C ASP A 689 11.07 24.20 -25.80
N ASP A 690 10.26 24.20 -24.73
CA ASP A 690 9.91 25.42 -23.99
C ASP A 690 11.14 26.13 -23.43
N LEU A 691 12.17 25.38 -23.01
CA LEU A 691 13.43 25.96 -22.50
C LEU A 691 14.11 26.87 -23.53
N LEU A 692 14.01 26.55 -24.83
CA LEU A 692 14.58 27.35 -25.91
C LEU A 692 13.89 28.72 -26.06
N GLU A 693 12.64 28.83 -25.61
CA GLU A 693 11.86 30.07 -25.64
C GLU A 693 12.04 30.94 -24.38
N THR A 694 12.77 30.42 -23.39
CA THR A 694 13.04 31.16 -22.15
C THR A 694 14.28 32.06 -22.26
N ALA A 695 14.46 32.93 -21.26
CA ALA A 695 15.65 33.77 -21.13
C ALA A 695 16.84 33.06 -20.42
N TRP A 696 16.81 31.72 -20.31
CA TRP A 696 17.89 30.94 -19.71
C TRP A 696 19.01 30.71 -20.72
N THR A 697 20.23 31.11 -20.39
CA THR A 697 21.43 30.91 -21.23
C THR A 697 22.51 30.16 -20.45
N GLU A 698 23.30 29.35 -21.14
CA GLU A 698 24.44 28.68 -20.50
C GLU A 698 25.49 29.68 -20.03
N VAL A 699 26.08 29.42 -18.86
CA VAL A 699 27.10 30.25 -18.24
C VAL A 699 28.27 29.37 -17.77
N ALA A 700 29.44 29.97 -17.57
CA ALA A 700 30.60 29.25 -17.03
C ALA A 700 30.30 28.72 -15.61
N ARG A 701 30.90 27.58 -15.27
CA ARG A 701 30.73 26.93 -13.96
C ARG A 701 31.06 27.88 -12.79
N ASP A 702 32.13 28.65 -12.91
CA ASP A 702 32.59 29.55 -11.85
C ASP A 702 31.61 30.73 -11.65
N ASP A 703 31.09 31.29 -12.74
CA ASP A 703 30.08 32.35 -12.69
C ASP A 703 28.75 31.85 -12.11
N PHE A 704 28.34 30.62 -12.48
CA PHE A 704 27.20 29.95 -11.85
C PHE A 704 27.43 29.77 -10.36
N ALA A 705 28.61 29.28 -9.95
CA ALA A 705 28.93 29.01 -8.55
C ALA A 705 28.82 30.28 -7.68
N ALA A 706 29.38 31.39 -8.16
CA ALA A 706 29.31 32.68 -7.46
C ALA A 706 27.87 33.17 -7.31
N LYS A 707 27.06 33.09 -8.37
CA LYS A 707 25.65 33.54 -8.36
C LYS A 707 24.75 32.62 -7.54
N TRP A 708 24.99 31.31 -7.59
CA TRP A 708 24.29 30.32 -6.79
C TRP A 708 24.54 30.57 -5.31
N GLN A 709 25.80 30.79 -4.94
CA GLN A 709 26.18 31.09 -3.56
C GLN A 709 25.50 32.37 -3.05
N ALA A 710 25.44 33.42 -3.86
CA ALA A 710 24.72 34.65 -3.50
C ALA A 710 23.22 34.42 -3.27
N GLU A 711 22.54 33.66 -4.14
CA GLU A 711 21.12 33.34 -3.95
C GLU A 711 20.87 32.42 -2.73
N VAL A 712 21.80 31.52 -2.43
CA VAL A 712 21.76 30.67 -1.23
C VAL A 712 21.88 31.53 0.02
N GLU A 713 22.80 32.49 0.04
CA GLU A 713 23.00 33.42 1.17
C GLU A 713 21.75 34.30 1.39
N ASP A 714 21.19 34.86 0.33
CA ASP A 714 19.95 35.65 0.39
C ASP A 714 18.78 34.84 0.95
N ALA A 715 18.59 33.61 0.43
CA ALA A 715 17.51 32.73 0.87
C ALA A 715 17.70 32.24 2.31
N ALA A 716 18.94 31.97 2.72
CA ALA A 716 19.24 31.49 4.07
C ALA A 716 18.94 32.52 5.16
N ILE A 717 18.82 33.81 4.82
CA ILE A 717 18.50 34.89 5.77
C ILE A 717 16.98 35.17 5.81
N ALA A 718 16.24 34.82 4.75
CA ALA A 718 14.82 35.09 4.64
C ALA A 718 13.97 34.19 5.58
N LEU A 719 13.23 34.83 6.48
CA LEU A 719 12.19 34.21 7.31
C LEU A 719 10.82 34.54 6.70
N GLU A 720 10.01 33.52 6.47
CA GLU A 720 8.62 33.67 6.02
C GLU A 720 7.67 33.48 7.21
N ARG A 721 6.75 34.43 7.40
CA ARG A 721 5.70 34.39 8.42
C ARG A 721 4.36 34.07 7.79
N LYS A 722 3.63 33.10 8.35
CA LYS A 722 2.29 32.70 7.91
C LYS A 722 1.41 32.42 9.12
N THR A 723 0.11 32.69 8.99
CA THR A 723 -0.91 32.29 9.97
C THR A 723 -1.67 31.10 9.42
N ILE A 724 -1.88 30.09 10.25
CA ILE A 724 -2.62 28.87 9.91
C ILE A 724 -3.63 28.52 11.00
N HIS A 725 -4.76 27.93 10.61
CA HIS A 725 -5.72 27.39 11.57
C HIS A 725 -5.69 25.86 11.57
N LEU A 726 -5.61 25.27 12.76
CA LEU A 726 -5.44 23.83 12.95
C LEU A 726 -6.53 23.28 13.87
N ALA A 727 -7.45 22.49 13.31
CA ALA A 727 -8.39 21.69 14.09
C ALA A 727 -7.66 20.51 14.76
N THR A 728 -7.63 20.46 16.09
CA THR A 728 -6.92 19.44 16.90
C THR A 728 -7.78 18.90 18.05
N GLY A 729 -7.23 18.01 18.87
CA GLY A 729 -7.94 17.37 19.98
C GLY A 729 -8.73 16.14 19.55
N LEU A 730 -10.02 16.04 19.88
CA LEU A 730 -10.88 14.93 19.46
C LEU A 730 -11.60 15.28 18.15
N LEU A 731 -11.22 14.72 17.01
CA LEU A 731 -11.75 15.16 15.70
C LEU A 731 -12.83 14.23 15.12
N LEU A 732 -12.85 12.95 15.45
CA LEU A 732 -13.87 12.01 14.96
C LEU A 732 -15.31 12.49 15.22
N PRO A 733 -15.66 13.06 16.39
CA PRO A 733 -17.02 13.55 16.64
C PRO A 733 -17.42 14.78 15.82
N ILE A 734 -16.44 15.55 15.32
CA ILE A 734 -16.68 16.74 14.49
C ILE A 734 -16.30 16.50 13.02
N TRP A 735 -16.07 15.25 12.64
CA TRP A 735 -15.53 14.91 11.32
C TRP A 735 -16.41 15.41 10.16
N SER A 736 -17.73 15.31 10.30
CA SER A 736 -18.72 15.80 9.34
C SER A 736 -18.83 17.33 9.28
N ALA A 737 -18.35 18.02 10.32
CA ALA A 737 -18.32 19.47 10.38
C ALA A 737 -17.11 20.06 9.65
N LEU A 738 -15.99 19.33 9.61
CA LEU A 738 -14.77 19.74 8.93
C LEU A 738 -14.93 19.74 7.39
N PRO A 739 -14.14 20.55 6.67
CA PRO A 739 -14.19 20.62 5.20
C PRO A 739 -13.81 19.27 4.56
N ALA A 740 -14.36 18.96 3.38
CA ALA A 740 -14.15 17.66 2.71
C ALA A 740 -13.06 17.69 1.63
N ASP A 741 -12.70 18.89 1.19
CA ASP A 741 -11.75 19.24 0.14
C ASP A 741 -10.28 19.08 0.60
N HIS A 742 -9.98 19.29 1.88
CA HIS A 742 -8.63 19.11 2.43
C HIS A 742 -8.60 18.14 3.61
N LEU A 743 -8.55 16.84 3.32
CA LEU A 743 -8.57 15.75 4.32
C LEU A 743 -7.21 15.46 4.98
N VAL A 744 -6.14 16.19 4.60
CA VAL A 744 -4.77 15.94 5.06
C VAL A 744 -4.58 16.36 6.53
N VAL A 745 -3.96 15.48 7.32
CA VAL A 745 -3.54 15.78 8.69
C VAL A 745 -2.12 16.34 8.66
N ASN A 746 -1.93 17.49 9.30
CA ASN A 746 -0.68 18.23 9.36
C ASN A 746 -0.08 18.16 10.76
N ARG A 747 1.24 18.04 10.82
CA ARG A 747 2.04 18.16 12.04
C ARG A 747 2.95 19.37 11.95
N ILE A 748 2.74 20.36 12.79
CA ILE A 748 3.67 21.48 12.93
C ILE A 748 4.67 21.11 14.01
N VAL A 749 5.96 21.29 13.76
CA VAL A 749 7.04 21.05 14.74
C VAL A 749 7.99 22.24 14.71
N ASP A 750 8.20 22.87 15.86
CA ASP A 750 9.21 23.94 15.99
C ASP A 750 10.59 23.38 16.41
N GLN A 751 11.61 24.23 16.39
CA GLN A 751 12.98 23.83 16.76
C GLN A 751 13.14 23.51 18.25
N GLU A 752 12.22 23.97 19.10
CA GLU A 752 12.20 23.65 20.54
C GLU A 752 11.59 22.25 20.79
N GLY A 753 11.10 21.58 19.74
CA GLY A 753 10.52 20.24 19.79
C GLY A 753 9.04 20.24 20.17
N LYS A 754 8.39 21.40 20.25
CA LYS A 754 6.94 21.48 20.43
C LYS A 754 6.24 21.06 19.14
N SER A 755 5.17 20.28 19.27
CA SER A 755 4.45 19.73 18.13
C SER A 755 2.94 19.86 18.28
N TRP A 756 2.29 20.24 17.19
CA TRP A 756 0.83 20.31 17.06
C TRP A 756 0.39 19.43 15.90
N LEU A 757 -0.64 18.61 16.12
CA LEU A 757 -1.13 17.65 15.13
C LEU A 757 -2.63 17.83 14.92
N GLY A 758 -3.07 18.08 13.70
CA GLY A 758 -4.48 18.33 13.42
C GLY A 758 -4.78 18.47 11.93
N ARG A 759 -5.99 18.85 11.58
CA ARG A 759 -6.36 19.17 10.20
C ARG A 759 -6.29 20.68 9.98
N LEU A 760 -5.66 21.11 8.89
CA LEU A 760 -5.69 22.52 8.52
C LEU A 760 -7.12 22.89 8.12
N VAL A 761 -7.57 24.05 8.60
CA VAL A 761 -8.82 24.65 8.20
C VAL A 761 -8.48 25.99 7.56
N PHE A 762 -8.76 26.11 6.26
CA PHE A 762 -8.54 27.36 5.54
C PHE A 762 -9.56 28.41 5.99
N GLU A 763 -9.17 29.68 5.91
CA GLU A 763 -9.96 30.80 6.44
C GLU A 763 -11.37 30.87 5.83
N ASP A 764 -11.52 30.53 4.56
CA ASP A 764 -12.79 30.49 3.83
C ASP A 764 -13.76 29.43 4.37
N HIS A 765 -13.26 28.39 5.03
CA HIS A 765 -14.09 27.32 5.60
C HIS A 765 -14.47 27.51 7.07
N LEU A 766 -13.85 28.45 7.79
CA LEU A 766 -14.19 28.76 9.18
C LEU A 766 -15.68 29.07 9.44
N PRO A 767 -16.38 29.89 8.62
CA PRO A 767 -17.79 30.22 8.87
C PRO A 767 -18.69 28.99 8.82
N THR A 768 -18.46 28.11 7.85
CA THR A 768 -19.22 26.86 7.68
C THR A 768 -18.97 25.91 8.86
N LEU A 769 -17.72 25.82 9.32
CA LEU A 769 -17.36 25.02 10.49
C LEU A 769 -18.09 25.51 11.76
N TYR A 770 -18.05 26.81 12.03
CA TYR A 770 -18.74 27.40 13.19
C TYR A 770 -20.25 27.17 13.15
N THR A 771 -20.85 27.39 11.98
CA THR A 771 -22.30 27.19 11.78
C THR A 771 -22.70 25.74 12.06
N LYS A 772 -21.97 24.76 11.52
CA LYS A 772 -22.26 23.33 11.74
C LYS A 772 -22.09 22.90 13.19
N LEU A 773 -21.22 23.57 13.95
CA LEU A 773 -20.98 23.29 15.36
C LEU A 773 -21.83 24.15 16.31
N GLY A 774 -22.71 25.00 15.78
CA GLY A 774 -23.56 25.89 16.58
C GLY A 774 -22.79 26.98 17.33
N ILE A 775 -21.61 27.36 16.82
CA ILE A 775 -20.79 28.46 17.36
C ILE A 775 -21.17 29.73 16.61
N ASP A 776 -21.49 30.82 17.33
CA ASP A 776 -21.87 32.10 16.71
C ASP A 776 -20.68 32.73 15.95
N PRO A 777 -20.68 32.75 14.60
CA PRO A 777 -19.57 33.27 13.81
C PRO A 777 -19.37 34.78 14.02
N ALA A 778 -20.46 35.50 14.32
CA ALA A 778 -20.46 36.95 14.48
C ALA A 778 -19.71 37.44 15.74
N SER A 779 -19.47 36.54 16.69
CA SER A 779 -18.74 36.84 17.92
C SER A 779 -17.21 36.71 17.76
N LYS A 780 -16.73 36.12 16.66
CA LYS A 780 -15.30 35.75 16.47
C LYS A 780 -14.72 35.99 15.06
N MET A 781 -15.51 36.40 14.08
CA MET A 781 -15.02 36.71 12.73
C MET A 781 -14.77 38.21 12.55
N ASP A 782 -13.65 38.57 11.92
CA ASP A 782 -13.44 39.92 11.44
C ASP A 782 -14.28 40.20 10.18
N ALA A 783 -14.43 41.48 9.85
CA ALA A 783 -15.23 41.90 8.72
C ALA A 783 -14.70 41.42 7.34
N ALA A 784 -13.38 41.17 7.25
CA ALA A 784 -12.73 40.76 6.03
C ALA A 784 -13.03 39.28 5.72
N ALA A 785 -13.06 38.42 6.74
CA ALA A 785 -13.44 37.02 6.61
C ALA A 785 -14.91 36.86 6.16
N VAL A 786 -15.82 37.68 6.70
CA VAL A 786 -17.23 37.68 6.26
C VAL A 786 -17.37 38.10 4.80
N ALA A 787 -16.61 39.11 4.38
CA ALA A 787 -16.58 39.57 2.99
C ALA A 787 -16.07 38.49 2.02
N ARG A 788 -14.94 37.83 2.35
CA ARG A 788 -14.36 36.77 1.53
C ARG A 788 -15.29 35.57 1.37
N SER A 789 -15.91 35.11 2.45
CA SER A 789 -16.85 33.98 2.42
C SER A 789 -18.09 34.28 1.55
N ALA A 790 -18.65 35.49 1.67
CA ALA A 790 -19.76 35.91 0.80
C ALA A 790 -19.36 36.02 -0.68
N LEU A 791 -18.11 36.41 -0.98
CA LEU A 791 -17.59 36.43 -2.35
C LEU A 791 -17.34 35.01 -2.90
N ALA A 792 -16.91 34.07 -2.07
CA ALA A 792 -16.72 32.66 -2.42
C ALA A 792 -18.05 31.94 -2.75
N GLY A 793 -19.19 32.49 -2.31
CA GLY A 793 -20.52 31.95 -2.61
C GLY A 793 -21.28 31.42 -1.39
N ASP A 794 -20.66 31.46 -0.22
CA ASP A 794 -21.27 31.02 1.02
C ASP A 794 -22.20 32.11 1.61
N SER A 795 -23.03 31.70 2.56
CA SER A 795 -23.94 32.59 3.31
C SER A 795 -23.51 32.65 4.76
N VAL A 796 -23.29 33.86 5.27
CA VAL A 796 -22.84 34.11 6.64
C VAL A 796 -23.92 34.86 7.42
N ALA A 797 -24.43 34.26 8.49
CA ALA A 797 -25.34 34.93 9.41
C ALA A 797 -24.54 35.75 10.44
N ILE A 798 -24.94 37.01 10.66
CA ILE A 798 -24.36 37.90 11.68
C ILE A 798 -25.44 38.41 12.63
N THR A 799 -25.10 38.49 13.92
CA THR A 799 -26.01 38.91 15.00
C THR A 799 -25.83 40.37 15.42
N ARG A 800 -24.69 40.98 15.08
CA ARG A 800 -24.37 42.39 15.34
C ARG A 800 -24.03 43.13 14.04
N PRO A 801 -24.41 44.41 13.90
CA PRO A 801 -25.17 45.23 14.86
C PRO A 801 -26.67 44.86 14.97
N PHE A 802 -27.16 43.99 14.09
CA PHE A 802 -28.48 43.36 14.13
C PHE A 802 -28.44 42.07 13.33
N GLU A 803 -29.45 41.22 13.49
CA GLU A 803 -29.58 39.97 12.72
C GLU A 803 -29.68 40.25 11.22
N MET A 804 -28.71 39.75 10.46
CA MET A 804 -28.75 39.75 8.99
C MET A 804 -27.88 38.63 8.43
N THR A 805 -28.15 38.23 7.19
CA THR A 805 -27.36 37.24 6.46
C THR A 805 -26.68 37.89 5.27
N VAL A 806 -25.36 37.82 5.23
CA VAL A 806 -24.50 38.24 4.12
C VAL A 806 -24.35 37.08 3.16
N LYS A 807 -24.74 37.25 1.90
CA LYS A 807 -24.68 36.16 0.91
C LYS A 807 -24.43 36.67 -0.50
N ARG A 808 -23.95 35.79 -1.37
CA ARG A 808 -23.92 36.06 -2.81
C ARG A 808 -25.31 35.89 -3.42
N SER A 809 -25.70 36.78 -4.31
CA SER A 809 -26.99 36.73 -5.00
C SER A 809 -26.85 37.17 -6.45
N LEU A 810 -27.51 36.43 -7.34
CA LEU A 810 -27.61 36.78 -8.76
C LEU A 810 -28.83 37.68 -8.97
N VAL A 811 -28.61 38.90 -9.45
CA VAL A 811 -29.67 39.88 -9.75
C VAL A 811 -29.42 40.46 -11.14
N ASN A 812 -30.40 40.35 -12.03
CA ASN A 812 -30.31 40.82 -13.42
C ASN A 812 -29.03 40.35 -14.16
N GLY A 813 -28.63 39.09 -13.94
CA GLY A 813 -27.45 38.50 -14.57
C GLY A 813 -26.10 38.92 -13.97
N GLN A 814 -26.09 39.77 -12.94
CA GLN A 814 -24.88 40.17 -12.22
C GLN A 814 -24.82 39.53 -10.83
N GLN A 815 -23.67 38.97 -10.49
CA GLN A 815 -23.38 38.54 -9.12
C GLN A 815 -23.24 39.77 -8.23
N ARG A 816 -23.83 39.75 -7.03
CA ARG A 816 -23.77 40.83 -6.03
C ARG A 816 -23.71 40.24 -4.63
N VAL A 817 -23.18 41.01 -3.67
CA VAL A 817 -23.26 40.66 -2.25
C VAL A 817 -24.52 41.32 -1.66
N GLU A 818 -25.43 40.50 -1.13
CA GLU A 818 -26.69 40.92 -0.51
C GLU A 818 -26.59 40.85 1.02
N LEU A 819 -27.10 41.89 1.68
CA LEU A 819 -27.41 41.89 3.11
C LEU A 819 -28.91 41.61 3.27
N SER A 820 -29.26 40.38 3.61
CA SER A 820 -30.65 39.94 3.76
C SER A 820 -31.07 39.96 5.23
N GLY A 821 -32.33 40.33 5.52
CA GLY A 821 -32.85 40.44 6.89
C GLY A 821 -32.60 41.79 7.59
N CYS A 822 -31.99 42.76 6.91
CA CYS A 822 -31.75 44.09 7.48
C CYS A 822 -33.06 44.79 7.92
N PRO A 823 -33.15 45.32 9.17
CA PRO A 823 -34.29 46.11 9.62
C PRO A 823 -34.48 47.37 8.78
N ALA A 824 -35.73 47.70 8.41
CA ALA A 824 -36.04 48.86 7.58
C ALA A 824 -35.54 50.19 8.16
N ALA A 825 -35.51 50.31 9.50
CA ALA A 825 -34.99 51.48 10.21
C ALA A 825 -33.48 51.72 9.98
N GLN A 826 -32.71 50.70 9.59
CA GLN A 826 -31.26 50.75 9.42
C GLN A 826 -30.82 51.03 7.98
N LEU A 827 -31.76 51.14 7.03
CA LEU A 827 -31.46 51.43 5.63
C LEU A 827 -30.71 52.76 5.41
N PRO A 828 -31.05 53.88 6.10
CA PRO A 828 -30.28 55.12 5.97
C PRO A 828 -28.84 54.98 6.44
N TRP A 829 -28.62 54.23 7.53
CA TRP A 829 -27.29 53.95 8.07
C TRP A 829 -26.46 53.09 7.11
N LEU A 830 -27.01 51.96 6.62
CA LEU A 830 -26.33 51.11 5.63
C LEU A 830 -25.96 51.87 4.34
N LYS A 831 -26.86 52.75 3.85
CA LYS A 831 -26.57 53.62 2.70
C LYS A 831 -25.45 54.61 2.96
N SER A 832 -25.38 55.16 4.18
CA SER A 832 -24.29 56.06 4.57
C SER A 832 -22.91 55.39 4.56
N LEU A 833 -22.86 54.06 4.69
CA LEU A 833 -21.63 53.28 4.68
C LEU A 833 -21.18 52.85 3.28
N GLY A 834 -22.01 53.05 2.26
CA GLY A 834 -21.74 52.68 0.85
C GLY A 834 -22.61 51.54 0.31
N CYS A 835 -23.55 51.00 1.10
CA CYS A 835 -24.55 50.06 0.57
C CYS A 835 -25.56 50.77 -0.34
N PHE A 836 -26.17 50.03 -1.26
CA PHE A 836 -27.28 50.53 -2.08
C PHE A 836 -28.48 49.58 -1.99
N THR A 837 -29.65 50.08 -2.39
CA THR A 837 -30.90 49.32 -2.28
C THR A 837 -31.62 49.28 -3.60
N GLU A 838 -32.23 48.14 -3.92
CA GLU A 838 -33.15 48.00 -5.06
C GLU A 838 -34.46 47.37 -4.60
N ILE A 839 -35.55 47.69 -5.30
CA ILE A 839 -36.86 47.08 -5.06
C ILE A 839 -37.04 45.95 -6.07
N ILE A 840 -37.01 44.71 -5.59
CA ILE A 840 -37.14 43.51 -6.42
C ILE A 840 -38.31 42.70 -5.89
N ARG A 841 -39.31 42.42 -6.74
CA ARG A 841 -40.55 41.72 -6.35
C ARG A 841 -41.21 42.37 -5.10
N TYR A 842 -41.38 43.69 -5.14
CA TYR A 842 -41.96 44.49 -4.05
C TYR A 842 -41.22 44.42 -2.70
N THR A 843 -39.99 43.90 -2.67
CA THR A 843 -39.15 43.82 -1.47
C THR A 843 -37.92 44.70 -1.66
N THR A 844 -37.63 45.57 -0.70
CA THR A 844 -36.36 46.33 -0.67
C THR A 844 -35.23 45.38 -0.28
N ARG A 845 -34.27 45.17 -1.18
CA ARG A 845 -33.06 44.37 -0.96
C ARG A 845 -31.85 45.28 -0.85
N VAL A 846 -30.93 44.95 0.05
CA VAL A 846 -29.73 45.75 0.33
C VAL A 846 -28.50 45.05 -0.27
N PHE A 847 -27.67 45.79 -0.98
CA PHE A 847 -26.49 45.27 -1.65
C PHE A 847 -25.23 46.06 -1.30
N VAL A 848 -24.09 45.36 -1.39
CA VAL A 848 -22.75 45.92 -1.23
C VAL A 848 -22.03 45.87 -2.58
N PRO A 849 -21.42 46.98 -3.06
CA PRO A 849 -20.58 46.98 -4.27
C PRO A 849 -19.43 45.97 -4.14
N ILE A 850 -19.23 45.11 -5.16
CA ILE A 850 -18.25 44.01 -5.13
C ILE A 850 -16.83 44.50 -4.90
N ASP A 851 -16.47 45.63 -5.51
CA ASP A 851 -15.15 46.28 -5.42
C ASP A 851 -14.85 46.86 -4.03
N GLN A 852 -15.87 46.99 -3.17
CA GLN A 852 -15.76 47.64 -1.86
C GLN A 852 -16.29 46.78 -0.72
N VAL A 853 -16.56 45.48 -0.94
CA VAL A 853 -17.17 44.60 0.06
C VAL A 853 -16.36 44.58 1.35
N GLU A 854 -15.05 44.34 1.28
CA GLU A 854 -14.21 44.29 2.49
C GLU A 854 -14.24 45.62 3.27
N ALA A 855 -14.10 46.75 2.56
CA ALA A 855 -14.08 48.08 3.17
C ALA A 855 -15.42 48.50 3.79
N ILE A 856 -16.54 48.09 3.18
CA ILE A 856 -17.89 48.38 3.69
C ILE A 856 -18.24 47.43 4.82
N MET A 857 -17.91 46.14 4.71
CA MET A 857 -18.11 45.17 5.79
C MET A 857 -17.33 45.58 7.05
N ALA A 858 -16.12 46.13 6.91
CA ALA A 858 -15.31 46.64 8.03
C ALA A 858 -15.94 47.82 8.79
N LYS A 859 -16.88 48.54 8.15
CA LYS A 859 -17.65 49.61 8.80
C LYS A 859 -18.95 49.10 9.41
N ILE A 860 -19.49 48.00 8.90
CA ILE A 860 -20.75 47.40 9.36
C ILE A 860 -20.50 46.50 10.57
N ILE A 861 -19.46 45.68 10.52
CA ILE A 861 -19.06 44.75 11.57
C ILE A 861 -17.96 45.43 12.39
N PRO A 862 -18.21 45.81 13.66
CA PRO A 862 -17.15 46.30 14.52
C PRO A 862 -16.11 45.19 14.71
N ASN A 863 -14.82 45.51 14.53
CA ASN A 863 -13.75 44.57 14.84
C ASN A 863 -13.90 44.08 16.30
N PRO A 864 -13.78 42.77 16.56
CA PRO A 864 -13.88 42.21 17.90
C PRO A 864 -12.85 42.78 18.89
#